data_AF-A0A3D3UQ92-F1
#
_entry.id   AF-A0A3D3UQ92-F1
#
_cell.length_a   1.000
_cell.length_b   1.000
_cell.length_c   1.000
_cell.angle_alpha   90.00
_cell.angle_beta   90.00
_cell.angle_gamma   90.00
#
_symmetry.space_group_name_H-M   'P 1'
#
loop_
_entity.id
_entity.type
_entity.pdbx_description
1 polymer ?
#
loop_
_entity_poly.entity_id
_entity_poly.type
_entity_poly.pdbx_seq_one_letter_code
_entity_poly.pdbx_strand_id
1 'polypeptide(L)'
;IDAGDPDYVPYPWQLDIDGDQAVMGEQIDIGADEYVGYIKPVADAGPDIHVAGLELVTLDASGSFQYDPNNELIYEWDQLEGPAVELDDPISMHPSFIPEVEGEYRFELMVWDGTHLSRPDDVLIIVGNKAPVADAGLDRVSPVPSQVRLNGSGSHDPDVIDELTYTWKQLEGPQIALQDADAASPFFDCNEQGSYVFELVVNDGFVDSELSIVQVTTVAVTMNQQHIVAGFVTDDYFHYADVSGNKVVYCVGPFENYTWNIKSKDLETGEVNEAFLDGGLDTQPKVDGDIVVWAGGPSTPDFLGPECISIFLTNTATAAQKTLRQHSNSASYSHPAVSGNKVVWLEHLNINKYNQTNYLNMPYSICGADVTDLDNPVYFTIANDVGRRDPYAYEAFMEDFDDVVDISEDVVVWEAEGDIFGADISNIDDIKVFTICSDSARQYDPAISGNMVVWTDERNDEGDIYGAHISDTENIREMAIIKSPGSQLQPDVDGCLIAYVDGGNTGGFIKICCLTKEKGVMDIELLDYFLGVGPAIDAGTIVWQTGTFGQIDAISLDFGYATEDGPVENLTTGEHYDYIQHAIVRGRAGDKIVVAEGTYQENIDFKGNNLTLSSTDPDNPDVVAATIIDGGNRIVTFANGENADCILSGFTITGGSRGIYCTNNVSPTIDKCTVTGNTGAGIELYSGGNPTLTNCTIISNGGSGIEMRPLRAGRFTYYNSPQMSNCIVAANGGHGLLRGIPTVTNCTIAGNLKSGIQDSMPTVTNSIVYFNGNAQIVNITGTVTYSDVQGSFQGTGNIDADPLFADSDNGDYHLKSQIGRWDPESEAWISDDVTSPCIDIGDPGSAVGLEPNPNGSVINMGAYGGTALASKSP
;
A
#
# COMPACT_ATOMS: atom_id res chain seq x y z
N ILE A 1 40.52 -43.58 21.09
CA ILE A 1 40.94 -44.87 21.69
C ILE A 1 42.13 -44.78 22.66
N ASP A 2 43.19 -43.97 22.49
CA ASP A 2 44.26 -43.83 23.54
C ASP A 2 44.83 -42.39 23.67
N ALA A 3 43.97 -41.36 23.73
CA ALA A 3 44.41 -39.95 23.73
C ALA A 3 43.98 -39.13 24.97
N GLY A 4 43.32 -39.75 25.96
CA GLY A 4 42.82 -39.07 27.16
C GLY A 4 43.88 -38.80 28.23
N ASP A 5 43.60 -37.84 29.11
CA ASP A 5 44.42 -37.51 30.28
C ASP A 5 44.35 -38.66 31.33
N PRO A 6 45.47 -39.36 31.62
CA PRO A 6 45.47 -40.49 32.55
C PRO A 6 45.30 -40.07 34.02
N ASP A 7 45.39 -38.77 34.34
CA ASP A 7 45.28 -38.25 35.70
C ASP A 7 43.91 -37.58 35.99
N TYR A 8 42.98 -37.60 35.04
CA TYR A 8 41.66 -36.99 35.19
C TYR A 8 40.73 -37.83 36.10
N VAL A 9 40.17 -37.19 37.13
CA VAL A 9 39.19 -37.79 38.05
C VAL A 9 37.82 -37.16 37.80
N PRO A 10 36.85 -37.91 37.24
CA PRO A 10 35.52 -37.36 36.99
C PRO A 10 34.81 -37.03 38.31
N TYR A 11 33.95 -36.02 38.28
CA TYR A 11 33.12 -35.70 39.44
C TYR A 11 32.07 -36.81 39.67
N PRO A 12 31.61 -37.07 40.91
CA PRO A 12 30.64 -38.14 41.20
C PRO A 12 29.27 -38.02 40.51
N TRP A 13 29.03 -36.94 39.77
CA TRP A 13 27.78 -36.61 39.06
C TRP A 13 28.03 -36.31 37.58
N GLN A 14 29.23 -36.59 37.09
CA GLN A 14 29.56 -36.42 35.70
C GLN A 14 28.90 -37.53 34.89
N LEU A 15 28.12 -37.12 33.90
CA LEU A 15 27.39 -38.01 33.00
C LEU A 15 28.11 -38.10 31.65
N ASP A 16 28.00 -39.24 30.99
CA ASP A 16 28.43 -39.40 29.59
C ASP A 16 27.39 -38.80 28.62
N ILE A 17 27.59 -39.00 27.31
CA ILE A 17 26.75 -38.40 26.25
C ILE A 17 25.30 -38.91 26.27
N ASP A 18 25.06 -40.06 26.92
CA ASP A 18 23.73 -40.69 27.04
C ASP A 18 23.09 -40.43 28.42
N GLY A 19 23.78 -39.72 29.32
CA GLY A 19 23.23 -39.29 30.60
C GLY A 19 23.48 -40.27 31.76
N ASP A 20 24.39 -41.23 31.62
CA ASP A 20 24.74 -42.22 32.65
C ASP A 20 26.02 -41.84 33.42
N GLN A 21 26.19 -42.37 34.64
CA GLN A 21 27.34 -42.07 35.50
C GLN A 21 28.65 -42.61 34.89
N ALA A 22 29.60 -41.74 34.56
CA ALA A 22 30.86 -42.14 33.93
C ALA A 22 31.67 -43.15 34.79
N VAL A 23 32.08 -44.28 34.20
CA VAL A 23 32.89 -45.35 34.84
C VAL A 23 34.29 -45.41 34.20
N MET A 24 35.30 -45.93 34.92
CA MET A 24 36.68 -46.02 34.43
C MET A 24 37.05 -47.39 33.81
N GLY A 25 37.49 -47.38 32.56
CA GLY A 25 38.61 -48.21 32.07
C GLY A 25 39.99 -47.59 32.38
N GLU A 26 41.08 -48.34 32.25
CA GLU A 26 42.44 -47.91 32.69
C GLU A 26 43.01 -46.66 31.96
N GLN A 27 42.35 -46.15 30.89
CA GLN A 27 42.56 -44.83 30.26
C GLN A 27 41.25 -44.31 29.65
N ILE A 28 40.97 -43.00 29.71
CA ILE A 28 39.72 -42.40 29.18
C ILE A 28 39.73 -42.40 27.64
N ASP A 29 38.74 -43.05 27.03
CA ASP A 29 38.44 -42.89 25.61
C ASP A 29 37.51 -41.69 25.39
N ILE A 30 38.01 -40.66 24.71
CA ILE A 30 37.18 -39.50 24.34
C ILE A 30 36.40 -39.90 23.08
N GLY A 31 35.20 -40.43 23.29
CA GLY A 31 34.19 -40.63 22.26
C GLY A 31 33.79 -42.08 21.93
N ALA A 32 34.15 -43.07 22.75
CA ALA A 32 33.64 -44.43 22.58
C ALA A 32 32.72 -44.83 23.75
N ASP A 33 31.57 -45.41 23.38
CA ASP A 33 30.63 -46.09 24.27
C ASP A 33 31.31 -47.30 24.94
N GLU A 34 31.56 -47.23 26.24
CA GLU A 34 32.05 -48.37 27.04
C GLU A 34 30.88 -49.27 27.47
N TYR A 35 30.14 -49.79 26.49
CA TYR A 35 29.02 -50.68 26.73
C TYR A 35 29.51 -52.06 27.21
N VAL A 36 29.22 -52.42 28.46
CA VAL A 36 29.38 -53.80 28.99
C VAL A 36 28.04 -54.57 28.91
N GLY A 37 27.18 -54.19 27.97
CA GLY A 37 25.94 -54.91 27.64
C GLY A 37 25.99 -55.53 26.24
N TYR A 38 24.92 -56.22 25.88
CA TYR A 38 24.72 -56.78 24.55
C TYR A 38 24.12 -55.72 23.60
N ILE A 39 24.76 -55.42 22.47
CA ILE A 39 24.27 -54.45 21.49
C ILE A 39 23.32 -55.17 20.52
N LYS A 40 22.08 -54.69 20.42
CA LYS A 40 21.10 -55.22 19.45
C LYS A 40 21.61 -55.04 18.02
N PRO A 41 21.25 -55.94 17.09
CA PRO A 41 21.58 -55.74 15.69
C PRO A 41 20.89 -54.47 15.15
N VAL A 42 21.43 -53.91 14.08
CA VAL A 42 20.91 -52.71 13.41
C VAL A 42 20.38 -53.13 12.04
N ALA A 43 19.10 -52.87 11.80
CA ALA A 43 18.49 -52.99 10.49
C ALA A 43 18.86 -51.75 9.66
N ASP A 44 19.15 -51.98 8.39
CA ASP A 44 19.29 -51.00 7.33
C ASP A 44 18.55 -51.60 6.13
N ALA A 45 17.39 -51.05 5.81
CA ALA A 45 16.49 -51.49 4.74
C ALA A 45 16.97 -51.05 3.35
N GLY A 46 18.06 -50.27 3.28
CA GLY A 46 18.57 -49.66 2.07
C GLY A 46 17.85 -48.34 1.73
N PRO A 47 18.32 -47.64 0.67
CA PRO A 47 17.67 -46.42 0.20
C PRO A 47 16.32 -46.72 -0.45
N ASP A 48 15.43 -45.72 -0.46
CA ASP A 48 14.18 -45.76 -1.22
C ASP A 48 14.45 -46.02 -2.72
N ILE A 49 13.48 -46.65 -3.39
CA ILE A 49 13.63 -47.12 -4.78
C ILE A 49 12.47 -46.62 -5.64
N HIS A 50 12.78 -46.00 -6.78
CA HIS A 50 11.81 -45.74 -7.85
C HIS A 50 12.03 -46.67 -9.04
N VAL A 51 10.98 -47.37 -9.47
CA VAL A 51 10.95 -48.12 -10.72
C VAL A 51 9.86 -47.60 -11.67
N ALA A 52 10.19 -47.39 -12.93
CA ALA A 52 9.31 -46.74 -13.92
C ALA A 52 8.06 -47.56 -14.32
N GLY A 53 7.98 -48.83 -13.92
CA GLY A 53 6.87 -49.70 -14.27
C GLY A 53 6.89 -51.03 -13.53
N LEU A 54 6.02 -51.94 -13.95
CA LEU A 54 5.81 -53.24 -13.30
C LEU A 54 6.96 -54.23 -13.56
N GLU A 55 8.14 -53.97 -12.98
CA GLU A 55 9.35 -54.77 -13.11
C GLU A 55 9.79 -55.40 -11.78
N LEU A 56 10.83 -56.25 -11.83
CA LEU A 56 11.33 -56.93 -10.64
C LEU A 56 12.02 -55.93 -9.71
N VAL A 57 11.47 -55.74 -8.51
CA VAL A 57 12.06 -54.93 -7.44
C VAL A 57 12.83 -55.86 -6.50
N THR A 58 14.03 -55.47 -6.08
CA THR A 58 14.84 -56.18 -5.08
C THR A 58 15.14 -55.24 -3.92
N LEU A 59 14.75 -55.61 -2.71
CA LEU A 59 15.10 -54.88 -1.49
C LEU A 59 16.53 -55.23 -1.08
N ASP A 60 17.24 -54.33 -0.37
CA ASP A 60 18.65 -54.53 -0.02
C ASP A 60 18.92 -54.29 1.47
N ALA A 61 18.98 -55.37 2.24
CA ALA A 61 19.34 -55.32 3.65
C ALA A 61 20.86 -55.45 3.92
N SER A 62 21.72 -55.34 2.91
CA SER A 62 23.17 -55.61 3.06
C SER A 62 23.91 -54.62 3.96
N GLY A 63 23.32 -53.44 4.21
CA GLY A 63 23.79 -52.47 5.19
C GLY A 63 23.55 -52.89 6.65
N SER A 64 22.64 -53.85 6.88
CA SER A 64 22.29 -54.32 8.22
C SER A 64 23.49 -55.01 8.85
N PHE A 65 23.75 -54.71 10.13
CA PHE A 65 24.95 -55.21 10.80
C PHE A 65 24.71 -55.62 12.25
N GLN A 66 25.59 -56.48 12.74
CA GLN A 66 25.70 -56.85 14.15
C GLN A 66 27.16 -56.86 14.60
N TYR A 67 27.35 -56.73 15.92
CA TYR A 67 28.68 -56.64 16.52
C TYR A 67 29.32 -58.01 16.82
N ASP A 68 28.55 -59.11 16.91
CA ASP A 68 29.10 -60.47 17.09
C ASP A 68 29.38 -61.15 15.73
N PRO A 69 30.64 -61.39 15.35
CA PRO A 69 30.99 -61.99 14.07
C PRO A 69 30.64 -63.49 13.96
N ASN A 70 30.14 -64.13 15.02
CA ASN A 70 29.82 -65.57 15.02
C ASN A 70 28.34 -65.90 14.81
N ASN A 71 27.45 -64.90 14.83
CA ASN A 71 26.03 -65.09 14.56
C ASN A 71 25.71 -64.70 13.10
N GLU A 72 24.72 -65.36 12.50
CA GLU A 72 24.14 -64.94 11.22
C GLU A 72 22.91 -64.06 11.52
N LEU A 73 22.73 -62.97 10.76
CA LEU A 73 21.51 -62.17 10.84
C LEU A 73 20.38 -62.90 10.11
N ILE A 74 19.22 -62.97 10.75
CA ILE A 74 17.97 -63.38 10.13
C ILE A 74 17.17 -62.11 9.88
N TYR A 75 16.72 -61.94 8.64
CA TYR A 75 15.96 -60.79 8.19
C TYR A 75 14.47 -61.11 8.33
N GLU A 76 13.67 -60.09 8.63
CA GLU A 76 12.22 -60.17 8.69
C GLU A 76 11.68 -58.92 8.00
N TRP A 77 11.16 -59.13 6.78
CA TRP A 77 10.55 -58.08 5.97
C TRP A 77 9.03 -58.14 6.09
N ASP A 78 8.42 -57.04 6.50
CA ASP A 78 6.97 -56.87 6.59
C ASP A 78 6.51 -55.73 5.69
N GLN A 79 5.49 -55.97 4.87
CA GLN A 79 4.86 -54.90 4.11
C GLN A 79 3.90 -54.11 5.02
N LEU A 80 4.16 -52.82 5.17
CA LEU A 80 3.35 -51.91 5.97
C LEU A 80 2.19 -51.32 5.16
N GLU A 81 2.49 -50.85 3.95
CA GLU A 81 1.55 -50.08 3.12
C GLU A 81 1.63 -50.49 1.64
N GLY A 82 0.58 -50.11 0.89
CA GLY A 82 0.46 -50.39 -0.54
C GLY A 82 -0.30 -51.67 -0.88
N PRO A 83 -0.46 -51.97 -2.19
CA PRO A 83 -1.06 -53.23 -2.66
C PRO A 83 -0.26 -54.44 -2.16
N ALA A 84 -0.94 -55.49 -1.68
CA ALA A 84 -0.25 -56.66 -1.14
C ALA A 84 0.62 -57.37 -2.19
N VAL A 85 1.89 -57.63 -1.87
CA VAL A 85 2.82 -58.41 -2.72
C VAL A 85 3.37 -59.64 -1.99
N GLU A 86 3.80 -60.64 -2.76
CA GLU A 86 4.48 -61.83 -2.24
C GLU A 86 5.99 -61.69 -2.52
N LEU A 87 6.79 -61.49 -1.45
CA LEU A 87 8.25 -61.54 -1.52
C LEU A 87 8.72 -62.98 -1.79
N ASP A 88 9.69 -63.17 -2.68
CA ASP A 88 10.21 -64.49 -3.05
C ASP A 88 10.88 -65.25 -1.88
N ASP A 89 11.58 -64.52 -1.01
CA ASP A 89 12.20 -65.01 0.23
C ASP A 89 12.23 -63.88 1.29
N PRO A 90 11.15 -63.66 2.06
CA PRO A 90 11.01 -62.53 3.00
C PRO A 90 11.99 -62.56 4.19
N ILE A 91 12.81 -63.61 4.31
CA ILE A 91 13.86 -63.73 5.33
C ILE A 91 15.28 -63.62 4.75
N SER A 92 15.39 -63.32 3.45
CA SER A 92 16.65 -63.09 2.75
C SER A 92 17.17 -61.67 2.98
N MET A 93 18.48 -61.50 2.78
CA MET A 93 19.12 -60.17 2.71
C MET A 93 18.67 -59.39 1.47
N HIS A 94 18.24 -60.09 0.41
CA HIS A 94 17.81 -59.47 -0.85
C HIS A 94 16.50 -60.12 -1.35
N PRO A 95 15.36 -59.91 -0.68
CA PRO A 95 14.08 -60.38 -1.20
C PRO A 95 13.69 -59.58 -2.45
N SER A 96 12.92 -60.21 -3.32
CA SER A 96 12.41 -59.58 -4.54
C SER A 96 10.92 -59.84 -4.76
N PHE A 97 10.26 -58.92 -5.47
CA PHE A 97 8.87 -59.07 -5.89
C PHE A 97 8.63 -58.40 -7.24
N ILE A 98 7.49 -58.73 -7.88
CA ILE A 98 7.00 -58.04 -9.08
C ILE A 98 5.66 -57.40 -8.72
N PRO A 99 5.52 -56.06 -8.76
CA PRO A 99 4.26 -55.39 -8.49
C PRO A 99 3.26 -55.65 -9.62
N GLU A 100 1.98 -55.78 -9.28
CA GLU A 100 0.88 -55.94 -10.26
C GLU A 100 0.17 -54.62 -10.56
N VAL A 101 0.39 -53.59 -9.75
CA VAL A 101 -0.26 -52.28 -9.82
C VAL A 101 0.79 -51.20 -9.58
N GLU A 102 0.64 -50.04 -10.21
CA GLU A 102 1.45 -48.86 -9.90
C GLU A 102 1.01 -48.25 -8.56
N GLY A 103 1.96 -47.68 -7.82
CA GLY A 103 1.70 -47.07 -6.53
C GLY A 103 2.87 -47.19 -5.56
N GLU A 104 2.64 -46.72 -4.34
CA GLU A 104 3.61 -46.74 -3.25
C GLU A 104 3.52 -48.05 -2.46
N TYR A 105 4.67 -48.62 -2.14
CA TYR A 105 4.83 -49.81 -1.31
C TYR A 105 5.84 -49.51 -0.21
N ARG A 106 5.45 -49.72 1.04
CA ARG A 106 6.34 -49.47 2.19
C ARG A 106 6.66 -50.79 2.88
N PHE A 107 7.94 -51.09 3.05
CA PHE A 107 8.41 -52.30 3.73
C PHE A 107 9.22 -51.93 4.96
N GLU A 108 8.97 -52.64 6.05
CA GLU A 108 9.72 -52.59 7.29
C GLU A 108 10.69 -53.78 7.32
N LEU A 109 11.94 -53.51 7.68
CA LEU A 109 12.96 -54.52 7.99
C LEU A 109 13.22 -54.53 9.49
N MET A 110 13.14 -55.72 10.08
CA MET A 110 13.79 -56.03 11.35
C MET A 110 14.82 -57.14 11.15
N VAL A 111 15.92 -57.08 11.89
CA VAL A 111 16.94 -58.13 11.88
C VAL A 111 17.09 -58.75 13.27
N TRP A 112 17.24 -60.07 13.30
CA TRP A 112 17.41 -60.87 14.50
C TRP A 112 18.77 -61.58 14.47
N ASP A 113 19.51 -61.49 15.56
CA ASP A 113 20.87 -62.06 15.63
C ASP A 113 20.95 -63.44 16.31
N GLY A 114 19.81 -64.05 16.62
CA GLY A 114 19.75 -65.28 17.44
C GLY A 114 19.35 -65.04 18.89
N THR A 115 19.36 -63.79 19.37
CA THR A 115 19.02 -63.45 20.76
C THR A 115 18.08 -62.25 20.89
N HIS A 116 18.25 -61.19 20.08
CA HIS A 116 17.46 -59.97 20.15
C HIS A 116 17.11 -59.42 18.76
N LEU A 117 15.97 -58.74 18.67
CA LEU A 117 15.51 -58.02 17.48
C LEU A 117 16.09 -56.59 17.47
N SER A 118 16.36 -56.09 16.27
CA SER A 118 16.68 -54.68 16.00
C SER A 118 15.49 -53.76 16.28
N ARG A 119 15.72 -52.46 16.15
CA ARG A 119 14.63 -51.53 15.82
C ARG A 119 14.26 -51.73 14.34
N PRO A 120 13.01 -51.46 13.95
CA PRO A 120 12.63 -51.46 12.55
C PRO A 120 13.34 -50.34 11.78
N ASP A 121 13.58 -50.60 10.50
CA ASP A 121 13.96 -49.61 9.49
C ASP A 121 13.08 -49.78 8.26
N ASP A 122 12.69 -48.68 7.61
CA ASP A 122 11.69 -48.71 6.53
C ASP A 122 12.32 -48.35 5.18
N VAL A 123 11.80 -48.93 4.10
CA VAL A 123 12.09 -48.54 2.72
C VAL A 123 10.80 -48.29 1.93
N LEU A 124 10.76 -47.17 1.20
CA LEU A 124 9.69 -46.81 0.27
C LEU A 124 10.05 -47.23 -1.16
N ILE A 125 9.11 -47.90 -1.82
CA ILE A 125 9.21 -48.27 -3.23
C ILE A 125 8.07 -47.57 -3.98
N ILE A 126 8.41 -46.75 -4.97
CA ILE A 126 7.44 -46.17 -5.91
C ILE A 126 7.50 -46.97 -7.22
N VAL A 127 6.33 -47.39 -7.69
CA VAL A 127 6.17 -48.16 -8.92
C VAL A 127 5.30 -47.39 -9.90
N GLY A 128 5.85 -47.11 -11.09
CA GLY A 128 5.23 -46.24 -12.09
C GLY A 128 5.60 -44.77 -11.84
N ASN A 129 5.56 -43.96 -12.90
CA ASN A 129 6.07 -42.59 -12.90
C ASN A 129 4.99 -41.59 -13.30
N LYS A 130 4.83 -40.53 -12.51
CA LYS A 130 4.06 -39.34 -12.89
C LYS A 130 5.04 -38.30 -13.42
N ALA A 131 4.67 -37.60 -14.48
CA ALA A 131 5.56 -36.58 -15.03
C ALA A 131 5.73 -35.41 -14.03
N PRO A 132 6.94 -34.83 -13.93
CA PRO A 132 7.18 -33.69 -13.08
C PRO A 132 6.46 -32.45 -13.61
N VAL A 133 6.27 -31.47 -12.73
CA VAL A 133 5.69 -30.17 -13.06
C VAL A 133 6.77 -29.10 -13.03
N ALA A 134 7.09 -28.51 -14.18
CA ALA A 134 7.95 -27.34 -14.26
C ALA A 134 7.19 -26.07 -13.84
N ASP A 135 7.77 -25.30 -12.94
CA ASP A 135 7.33 -23.95 -12.59
C ASP A 135 8.50 -22.99 -12.83
N ALA A 136 8.45 -22.22 -13.92
CA ALA A 136 9.48 -21.24 -14.29
C ALA A 136 9.41 -19.94 -13.46
N GLY A 137 8.43 -19.83 -12.55
CA GLY A 137 8.13 -18.64 -11.78
C GLY A 137 7.21 -17.67 -12.52
N LEU A 138 6.88 -16.57 -11.84
CA LEU A 138 6.06 -15.50 -12.38
C LEU A 138 6.86 -14.62 -13.34
N ASP A 139 6.16 -13.95 -14.26
CA ASP A 139 6.74 -12.87 -15.05
C ASP A 139 7.25 -11.75 -14.12
N ARG A 140 8.45 -11.22 -14.42
CA ARG A 140 9.10 -10.22 -13.58
C ARG A 140 9.57 -9.02 -14.39
N VAL A 141 9.69 -7.91 -13.70
CA VAL A 141 10.38 -6.73 -14.18
C VAL A 141 11.69 -6.59 -13.42
N SER A 142 12.77 -6.23 -14.12
CA SER A 142 14.08 -6.03 -13.50
C SER A 142 14.72 -4.71 -13.94
N PRO A 143 15.43 -4.01 -13.04
CA PRO A 143 16.11 -2.77 -13.40
C PRO A 143 17.28 -3.02 -14.36
N VAL A 144 17.75 -2.00 -15.08
CA VAL A 144 19.04 -2.04 -15.80
C VAL A 144 20.00 -0.94 -15.35
N PRO A 145 21.32 -1.24 -15.24
CA PRO A 145 21.91 -2.58 -15.30
C PRO A 145 21.60 -3.38 -14.03
N SER A 146 21.41 -4.70 -14.15
CA SER A 146 21.21 -5.59 -13.01
C SER A 146 21.64 -7.02 -13.32
N GLN A 147 21.70 -7.85 -12.27
CA GLN A 147 21.75 -9.29 -12.43
C GLN A 147 20.34 -9.85 -12.30
N VAL A 148 19.85 -10.49 -13.36
CA VAL A 148 18.54 -11.13 -13.41
C VAL A 148 18.69 -12.59 -13.03
N ARG A 149 17.90 -13.06 -12.07
CA ARG A 149 17.84 -14.46 -11.64
C ARG A 149 16.47 -15.04 -12.00
N LEU A 150 16.45 -16.17 -12.70
CA LEU A 150 15.22 -16.93 -12.93
C LEU A 150 14.96 -17.85 -11.73
N ASN A 151 13.71 -18.20 -11.48
CA ASN A 151 13.36 -19.04 -10.34
C ASN A 151 12.49 -20.24 -10.74
N GLY A 152 13.14 -21.39 -10.87
CA GLY A 152 12.54 -22.70 -11.13
C GLY A 152 12.26 -23.52 -9.87
N SER A 153 12.55 -22.99 -8.67
CA SER A 153 12.51 -23.78 -7.43
C SER A 153 11.12 -24.25 -7.01
N GLY A 154 10.06 -23.71 -7.62
CA GLY A 154 8.69 -24.20 -7.44
C GLY A 154 8.37 -25.47 -8.23
N SER A 155 9.30 -25.93 -9.08
CA SER A 155 9.14 -27.18 -9.82
C SER A 155 9.16 -28.35 -8.84
N HIS A 156 8.27 -29.31 -9.04
CA HIS A 156 8.12 -30.44 -8.14
C HIS A 156 7.76 -31.71 -8.91
N ASP A 157 8.17 -32.85 -8.35
CA ASP A 157 7.69 -34.16 -8.78
C ASP A 157 6.60 -34.66 -7.84
N PRO A 158 5.46 -35.16 -8.34
CA PRO A 158 4.47 -35.85 -7.52
C PRO A 158 4.98 -37.13 -6.83
N ASP A 159 6.07 -37.73 -7.30
CA ASP A 159 6.72 -38.92 -6.78
C ASP A 159 7.92 -38.51 -5.90
N VAL A 160 7.72 -38.56 -4.59
CA VAL A 160 8.51 -37.84 -3.56
C VAL A 160 9.99 -38.20 -3.44
N ILE A 161 10.47 -39.21 -4.15
CA ILE A 161 11.86 -39.70 -4.08
C ILE A 161 12.72 -39.26 -5.28
N ASP A 162 12.12 -38.67 -6.31
CA ASP A 162 12.85 -38.28 -7.51
C ASP A 162 13.56 -36.94 -7.37
N GLU A 163 14.81 -36.91 -7.83
CA GLU A 163 15.59 -35.68 -7.94
C GLU A 163 15.37 -35.03 -9.31
N LEU A 164 14.97 -33.76 -9.32
CA LEU A 164 14.77 -33.00 -10.55
C LEU A 164 16.07 -32.47 -11.14
N THR A 165 16.19 -32.57 -12.45
CA THR A 165 17.19 -31.87 -13.27
C THR A 165 16.53 -30.76 -14.09
N TYR A 166 17.22 -29.63 -14.28
CA TYR A 166 16.63 -28.42 -14.88
C TYR A 166 17.26 -28.11 -16.24
N THR A 167 16.43 -27.75 -17.21
CA THR A 167 16.87 -27.27 -18.52
C THR A 167 16.21 -25.95 -18.86
N TRP A 168 16.98 -24.87 -18.83
CA TRP A 168 16.55 -23.54 -19.24
C TRP A 168 16.95 -23.21 -20.67
N LYS A 169 16.04 -22.61 -21.44
CA LYS A 169 16.33 -22.13 -22.78
C LYS A 169 15.70 -20.76 -23.07
N GLN A 170 16.51 -19.84 -23.59
CA GLN A 170 16.00 -18.56 -24.08
C GLN A 170 15.26 -18.76 -25.41
N LEU A 171 14.05 -18.21 -25.50
CA LEU A 171 13.19 -18.23 -26.68
C LEU A 171 13.24 -16.90 -27.46
N GLU A 172 13.12 -15.77 -26.74
CA GLU A 172 13.02 -14.44 -27.33
C GLU A 172 13.90 -13.42 -26.59
N GLY A 173 14.08 -12.25 -27.21
CA GLY A 173 14.88 -11.15 -26.68
C GLY A 173 16.36 -11.14 -27.11
N PRO A 174 17.12 -10.12 -26.68
CA PRO A 174 18.56 -10.06 -26.90
C PRO A 174 19.27 -11.28 -26.33
N GLN A 175 20.22 -11.84 -27.08
CA GLN A 175 20.91 -13.08 -26.67
C GLN A 175 21.77 -12.85 -25.44
N ILE A 176 21.55 -13.68 -24.41
CA ILE A 176 22.33 -13.66 -23.16
C ILE A 176 23.02 -15.02 -22.93
N ALA A 177 23.91 -15.06 -21.93
CA ALA A 177 24.51 -16.29 -21.45
C ALA A 177 24.02 -16.54 -20.01
N LEU A 178 23.23 -17.60 -19.82
CA LEU A 178 22.83 -18.05 -18.49
C LEU A 178 24.04 -18.68 -17.79
N GLN A 179 24.28 -18.24 -16.56
CA GLN A 179 25.15 -18.89 -15.58
C GLN A 179 24.32 -19.90 -14.79
N ASP A 180 24.93 -21.04 -14.46
CA ASP A 180 24.27 -22.14 -13.73
C ASP A 180 22.96 -22.59 -14.40
N ALA A 181 22.96 -22.70 -15.73
CA ALA A 181 21.76 -22.95 -16.55
C ALA A 181 21.05 -24.30 -16.30
N ASP A 182 21.69 -25.21 -15.57
CA ASP A 182 21.20 -26.51 -15.13
C ASP A 182 20.73 -26.51 -13.66
N ALA A 183 20.78 -25.37 -12.98
CA ALA A 183 20.26 -25.19 -11.63
C ALA A 183 18.79 -24.73 -11.64
N ALA A 184 18.11 -24.89 -10.50
CA ALA A 184 16.77 -24.35 -10.29
C ALA A 184 16.73 -22.82 -10.44
N SER A 185 17.82 -22.11 -10.14
CA SER A 185 17.86 -20.65 -10.14
C SER A 185 19.06 -20.08 -10.90
N PRO A 186 19.07 -20.19 -12.25
CA PRO A 186 20.14 -19.62 -13.08
C PRO A 186 20.06 -18.10 -13.11
N PHE A 187 21.12 -17.44 -13.56
CA PHE A 187 21.16 -15.99 -13.65
C PHE A 187 21.97 -15.46 -14.84
N PHE A 188 21.75 -14.20 -15.21
CA PHE A 188 22.53 -13.50 -16.23
C PHE A 188 22.65 -12.00 -15.91
N ASP A 189 23.73 -11.37 -16.38
CA ASP A 189 23.90 -9.92 -16.25
C ASP A 189 23.20 -9.20 -17.41
N CYS A 190 22.28 -8.29 -17.09
CA CYS A 190 21.49 -7.53 -18.06
C CYS A 190 21.92 -6.06 -18.07
N ASN A 191 22.24 -5.54 -19.25
CA ASN A 191 22.67 -4.14 -19.45
C ASN A 191 21.84 -3.39 -20.49
N GLU A 192 20.83 -4.04 -21.07
CA GLU A 192 19.98 -3.49 -22.12
C GLU A 192 18.51 -3.64 -21.71
N GLN A 193 17.70 -2.64 -22.03
CA GLN A 193 16.24 -2.71 -21.84
C GLN A 193 15.64 -3.65 -22.89
N GLY A 194 14.61 -4.39 -22.51
CA GLY A 194 13.87 -5.24 -23.43
C GLY A 194 13.11 -6.38 -22.75
N SER A 195 12.42 -7.19 -23.56
CA SER A 195 11.73 -8.40 -23.10
C SER A 195 12.57 -9.64 -23.42
N TYR A 196 12.71 -10.52 -22.43
CA TYR A 196 13.45 -11.77 -22.49
C TYR A 196 12.51 -12.91 -22.10
N VAL A 197 12.30 -13.88 -22.99
CA VAL A 197 11.40 -15.01 -22.74
C VAL A 197 12.23 -16.28 -22.61
N PHE A 198 11.98 -17.04 -21.54
CA PHE A 198 12.65 -18.30 -21.24
C PHE A 198 11.64 -19.44 -21.10
N GLU A 199 12.05 -20.63 -21.51
CA GLU A 199 11.36 -21.89 -21.18
C GLU A 199 12.18 -22.68 -20.15
N LEU A 200 11.47 -23.33 -19.22
CA LEU A 200 11.97 -24.33 -18.30
C LEU A 200 11.31 -25.68 -18.62
N VAL A 201 12.14 -26.72 -18.66
CA VAL A 201 11.71 -28.12 -18.63
C VAL A 201 12.49 -28.80 -17.50
N VAL A 202 11.79 -29.57 -16.67
CA VAL A 202 12.43 -30.40 -15.63
C VAL A 202 12.27 -31.88 -15.96
N ASN A 203 13.22 -32.70 -15.49
CA ASN A 203 13.24 -34.15 -15.71
C ASN A 203 13.56 -34.86 -14.39
N ASP A 204 12.76 -35.87 -14.06
CA ASP A 204 12.78 -36.70 -12.84
C ASP A 204 13.74 -37.91 -12.92
N GLY A 205 14.46 -38.07 -14.04
CA GLY A 205 15.27 -39.24 -14.36
C GLY A 205 14.58 -40.24 -15.30
N PHE A 206 13.27 -40.09 -15.53
CA PHE A 206 12.43 -40.95 -16.36
C PHE A 206 11.81 -40.22 -17.55
N VAL A 207 11.14 -39.08 -17.32
CA VAL A 207 10.39 -38.31 -18.33
C VAL A 207 10.56 -36.80 -18.16
N ASP A 208 10.38 -36.07 -19.25
CA ASP A 208 10.38 -34.59 -19.22
C ASP A 208 9.00 -34.07 -18.79
N SER A 209 8.98 -32.94 -18.09
CA SER A 209 7.77 -32.16 -17.82
C SER A 209 7.20 -31.54 -19.09
N GLU A 210 5.97 -31.06 -19.01
CA GLU A 210 5.50 -30.01 -19.93
C GLU A 210 6.34 -28.74 -19.73
N LEU A 211 6.45 -27.92 -20.79
CA LEU A 211 7.23 -26.68 -20.73
C LEU A 211 6.53 -25.62 -19.88
N SER A 212 7.33 -24.86 -19.13
CA SER A 212 6.90 -23.67 -18.38
C SER A 212 7.61 -22.45 -18.94
N ILE A 213 6.91 -21.32 -19.11
CA ILE A 213 7.45 -20.10 -19.74
C ILE A 213 7.45 -18.97 -18.73
N VAL A 214 8.52 -18.19 -18.72
CA VAL A 214 8.63 -16.94 -17.95
C VAL A 214 9.15 -15.81 -18.84
N GLN A 215 8.56 -14.63 -18.70
CA GLN A 215 9.01 -13.39 -19.31
C GLN A 215 9.66 -12.49 -18.26
N VAL A 216 10.87 -12.02 -18.57
CA VAL A 216 11.53 -10.94 -17.83
C VAL A 216 11.59 -9.69 -18.69
N THR A 217 10.99 -8.61 -18.21
CA THR A 217 11.07 -7.29 -18.85
C THR A 217 12.10 -6.43 -18.11
N THR A 218 13.08 -5.88 -18.81
CA THR A 218 14.12 -5.06 -18.20
C THR A 218 13.91 -3.58 -18.52
N VAL A 219 13.93 -2.73 -17.49
CA VAL A 219 13.56 -1.31 -17.58
C VAL A 219 14.60 -0.41 -16.91
N ALA A 220 14.75 0.81 -17.42
CA ALA A 220 15.58 1.81 -16.76
C ALA A 220 14.86 2.36 -15.51
N VAL A 221 15.52 2.31 -14.36
CA VAL A 221 14.98 2.80 -13.08
C VAL A 221 15.77 3.99 -12.55
N THR A 222 15.10 4.80 -11.74
CA THR A 222 15.69 5.81 -10.87
C THR A 222 15.20 5.53 -9.46
N MET A 223 16.13 5.50 -8.51
CA MET A 223 15.84 5.29 -7.10
C MET A 223 16.71 6.24 -6.28
N ASN A 224 16.07 7.10 -5.49
CA ASN A 224 16.74 7.89 -4.47
C ASN A 224 16.19 7.48 -3.11
N GLN A 225 16.94 6.63 -2.41
CA GLN A 225 16.64 6.25 -1.04
C GLN A 225 17.38 7.18 -0.06
N GLN A 226 16.69 7.67 0.97
CA GLN A 226 17.32 8.36 2.09
C GLN A 226 16.83 7.77 3.41
N HIS A 227 17.78 7.49 4.31
CA HIS A 227 17.45 7.13 5.68
C HIS A 227 16.99 8.36 6.46
N ILE A 228 15.80 8.29 7.04
CA ILE A 228 15.22 9.36 7.84
C ILE A 228 15.52 9.04 9.31
N VAL A 229 16.39 9.84 9.92
CA VAL A 229 16.68 9.69 11.35
C VAL A 229 15.47 10.17 12.15
N ALA A 230 14.57 9.24 12.48
CA ALA A 230 13.35 9.55 13.19
C ALA A 230 13.63 10.03 14.63
N GLY A 231 14.82 9.78 15.20
CA GLY A 231 15.34 10.49 16.37
C GLY A 231 14.52 10.32 17.66
N PHE A 232 13.95 9.14 17.85
CA PHE A 232 13.23 8.81 19.08
C PHE A 232 14.23 8.59 20.23
N VAL A 233 14.06 9.31 21.34
CA VAL A 233 14.91 9.18 22.54
C VAL A 233 14.01 8.86 23.72
N THR A 234 13.80 7.57 23.97
CA THR A 234 13.06 7.06 25.13
C THR A 234 13.55 5.65 25.49
N ASP A 235 13.31 5.25 26.75
CA ASP A 235 13.48 3.88 27.24
C ASP A 235 12.17 3.05 27.07
N ASP A 236 11.11 3.67 26.52
CA ASP A 236 9.82 3.06 26.25
C ASP A 236 9.80 2.27 24.92
N TYR A 237 8.80 1.40 24.78
CA TYR A 237 8.58 0.57 23.60
C TYR A 237 7.59 1.25 22.64
N PHE A 238 7.74 0.97 21.36
CA PHE A 238 6.89 1.48 20.28
C PHE A 238 6.04 0.35 19.72
N HIS A 239 4.86 0.68 19.19
CA HIS A 239 4.03 -0.25 18.43
C HIS A 239 3.12 0.49 17.44
N TYR A 240 2.64 -0.26 16.43
CA TYR A 240 1.60 0.17 15.49
C TYR A 240 1.95 1.51 14.82
N ALA A 241 3.13 1.58 14.23
CA ALA A 241 3.51 2.75 13.46
C ALA A 241 2.66 2.80 12.18
N ASP A 242 2.15 3.98 11.87
CA ASP A 242 1.44 4.25 10.63
C ASP A 242 1.85 5.63 10.11
N VAL A 243 1.73 5.88 8.81
CA VAL A 243 2.26 7.09 8.17
C VAL A 243 1.28 7.71 7.19
N SER A 244 1.21 9.04 7.22
CA SER A 244 0.57 9.82 6.17
C SER A 244 1.48 10.96 5.71
N GLY A 245 2.04 10.82 4.51
CA GLY A 245 3.10 11.64 3.95
C GLY A 245 4.34 11.63 4.84
N ASN A 246 4.60 12.74 5.54
CA ASN A 246 5.71 12.86 6.48
C ASN A 246 5.27 12.70 7.95
N LYS A 247 3.97 12.51 8.21
CA LYS A 247 3.43 12.41 9.57
C LYS A 247 3.32 10.95 9.98
N VAL A 248 4.12 10.56 10.95
CA VAL A 248 4.05 9.23 11.56
C VAL A 248 3.21 9.30 12.82
N VAL A 249 2.29 8.36 12.98
CA VAL A 249 1.58 8.11 14.24
C VAL A 249 2.04 6.79 14.81
N TYR A 250 2.04 6.69 16.13
CA TYR A 250 2.51 5.50 16.84
C TYR A 250 2.02 5.50 18.27
N CYS A 251 1.95 4.32 18.89
CA CYS A 251 1.82 4.25 20.33
C CYS A 251 3.19 4.02 20.99
N VAL A 252 3.35 4.57 22.20
CA VAL A 252 4.57 4.44 22.99
C VAL A 252 4.24 4.30 24.47
N GLY A 253 4.92 3.38 25.14
CA GLY A 253 4.72 3.15 26.57
C GLY A 253 5.71 2.16 27.19
N PRO A 254 5.79 2.13 28.53
CA PRO A 254 6.62 1.19 29.26
C PRO A 254 6.02 -0.22 29.28
N PHE A 255 6.90 -1.22 29.40
CA PHE A 255 6.50 -2.63 29.52
C PHE A 255 5.75 -2.96 30.82
N GLU A 256 6.09 -2.29 31.92
CA GLU A 256 5.76 -2.77 33.28
C GLU A 256 4.29 -2.56 33.69
N ASN A 257 3.62 -1.55 33.14
CA ASN A 257 2.27 -1.14 33.57
C ASN A 257 1.31 -0.84 32.42
N TYR A 258 1.73 -1.08 31.17
CA TYR A 258 0.91 -1.00 29.97
C TYR A 258 0.15 0.34 29.81
N THR A 259 0.78 1.44 30.24
CA THR A 259 0.26 2.80 29.98
C THR A 259 0.80 3.32 28.65
N TRP A 260 0.13 2.92 27.57
CA TRP A 260 0.50 3.30 26.20
C TRP A 260 -0.25 4.55 25.77
N ASN A 261 0.47 5.45 25.11
CA ASN A 261 -0.08 6.72 24.63
C ASN A 261 0.14 6.84 23.13
N ILE A 262 -0.84 7.39 22.41
CA ILE A 262 -0.64 7.79 21.02
C ILE A 262 0.19 9.06 20.98
N LYS A 263 1.15 9.07 20.06
CA LYS A 263 1.88 10.27 19.65
C LYS A 263 1.89 10.35 18.14
N SER A 264 2.15 11.55 17.64
CA SER A 264 2.47 11.74 16.23
C SER A 264 3.70 12.60 16.09
N LYS A 265 4.47 12.35 15.03
CA LYS A 265 5.69 13.09 14.70
C LYS A 265 5.71 13.39 13.21
N ASP A 266 5.97 14.65 12.90
CA ASP A 266 6.29 15.06 11.53
C ASP A 266 7.80 14.85 11.31
N LEU A 267 8.16 13.97 10.37
CA LEU A 267 9.54 13.56 10.12
C LEU A 267 10.40 14.65 9.47
N GLU A 268 9.77 15.59 8.77
CA GLU A 268 10.47 16.69 8.09
C GLU A 268 10.84 17.80 9.10
N THR A 269 9.88 18.20 9.93
CA THR A 269 10.04 19.29 10.90
C THR A 269 10.57 18.81 12.25
N GLY A 270 10.39 17.53 12.57
CA GLY A 270 10.66 16.93 13.88
C GLY A 270 9.63 17.29 14.95
N GLU A 271 8.53 17.96 14.59
CA GLU A 271 7.46 18.35 15.52
C GLU A 271 6.76 17.11 16.07
N VAL A 272 6.63 17.04 17.40
CA VAL A 272 5.91 15.96 18.10
C VAL A 272 4.62 16.53 18.68
N ASN A 273 3.51 15.90 18.36
CA ASN A 273 2.22 16.16 18.99
C ASN A 273 1.91 15.03 19.99
N GLU A 274 1.56 15.43 21.21
CA GLU A 274 1.21 14.55 22.34
C GLU A 274 -0.21 14.84 22.85
N ALA A 275 -0.95 15.75 22.21
CA ALA A 275 -2.28 16.19 22.65
C ALA A 275 -3.37 15.23 22.12
N PHE A 276 -3.41 14.01 22.65
CA PHE A 276 -4.43 13.00 22.37
C PHE A 276 -5.35 12.82 23.59
N LEU A 277 -6.55 12.27 23.38
CA LEU A 277 -7.39 11.85 24.51
C LEU A 277 -6.73 10.64 25.17
N ASP A 278 -6.50 10.72 26.48
CA ASP A 278 -5.97 9.60 27.26
C ASP A 278 -7.10 8.59 27.52
N GLY A 279 -7.02 7.44 26.85
CA GLY A 279 -7.87 6.28 27.14
C GLY A 279 -7.35 5.46 28.31
N GLY A 280 -6.04 5.48 28.52
CA GLY A 280 -5.29 4.72 29.51
C GLY A 280 -4.36 3.69 28.87
N LEU A 281 -4.94 2.82 28.04
CA LEU A 281 -4.25 1.94 27.09
C LEU A 281 -4.64 2.39 25.69
N ASP A 282 -3.81 3.17 25.02
CA ASP A 282 -4.07 3.62 23.66
C ASP A 282 -3.15 2.91 22.64
N THR A 283 -3.73 2.25 21.65
CA THR A 283 -3.07 1.33 20.71
C THR A 283 -3.67 1.43 19.31
N GLN A 284 -3.06 0.76 18.32
CA GLN A 284 -3.55 0.68 16.95
C GLN A 284 -3.93 2.05 16.35
N PRO A 285 -3.07 3.08 16.43
CA PRO A 285 -3.34 4.33 15.75
C PRO A 285 -3.24 4.14 14.23
N LYS A 286 -4.17 4.75 13.49
CA LYS A 286 -4.10 4.93 12.04
C LYS A 286 -4.26 6.40 11.67
N VAL A 287 -3.67 6.82 10.55
CA VAL A 287 -3.64 8.21 10.12
C VAL A 287 -3.93 8.39 8.63
N ASP A 288 -4.81 9.34 8.32
CA ASP A 288 -4.89 9.90 6.98
C ASP A 288 -4.96 11.43 7.07
N GLY A 289 -3.94 12.06 6.50
CA GLY A 289 -3.79 13.51 6.46
C GLY A 289 -3.74 14.10 7.87
N ASP A 290 -4.85 14.68 8.32
CA ASP A 290 -4.95 15.29 9.65
C ASP A 290 -5.81 14.50 10.63
N ILE A 291 -6.52 13.46 10.18
CA ILE A 291 -7.33 12.61 11.02
C ILE A 291 -6.46 11.49 11.56
N VAL A 292 -6.44 11.34 12.88
CA VAL A 292 -5.83 10.21 13.57
C VAL A 292 -6.91 9.50 14.36
N VAL A 293 -7.04 8.20 14.15
CA VAL A 293 -7.97 7.32 14.87
C VAL A 293 -7.17 6.29 15.64
N TRP A 294 -7.69 5.83 16.78
CA TRP A 294 -7.01 4.80 17.57
C TRP A 294 -7.99 4.04 18.46
N ALA A 295 -7.57 2.85 18.87
CA ALA A 295 -8.28 2.05 19.84
C ALA A 295 -7.78 2.38 21.26
N GLY A 296 -8.68 2.57 22.22
CA GLY A 296 -8.28 2.91 23.59
C GLY A 296 -9.13 2.26 24.69
N GLY A 297 -8.46 1.69 25.69
CA GLY A 297 -9.06 0.94 26.80
C GLY A 297 -8.65 1.48 28.18
N PRO A 298 -9.25 1.01 29.27
CA PRO A 298 -9.00 1.52 30.62
C PRO A 298 -7.55 1.30 31.09
N SER A 299 -6.96 2.29 31.77
CA SER A 299 -5.66 2.14 32.46
C SER A 299 -5.83 1.45 33.82
N THR A 300 -5.61 0.13 33.89
CA THR A 300 -5.50 -0.55 35.19
C THR A 300 -4.06 -1.01 35.47
N PRO A 301 -3.48 -0.65 36.64
CA PRO A 301 -2.11 -1.03 37.01
C PRO A 301 -1.83 -2.54 37.12
N ASP A 302 -2.86 -3.40 37.11
CA ASP A 302 -2.78 -4.87 37.26
C ASP A 302 -3.06 -5.59 35.92
N PHE A 303 -2.72 -4.95 34.79
CA PHE A 303 -3.01 -5.42 33.43
C PHE A 303 -2.49 -6.84 33.17
N LEU A 304 -3.40 -7.84 33.24
CA LEU A 304 -3.14 -9.26 33.01
C LEU A 304 -4.44 -9.98 32.54
N GLY A 305 -5.26 -9.37 31.69
CA GLY A 305 -6.46 -10.05 31.23
C GLY A 305 -7.32 -9.34 30.17
N PRO A 306 -8.40 -10.03 29.73
CA PRO A 306 -9.41 -9.55 28.80
C PRO A 306 -9.97 -8.15 29.08
N GLU A 307 -9.84 -7.23 28.12
CA GLU A 307 -10.36 -5.86 28.23
C GLU A 307 -11.23 -5.45 27.04
N CYS A 308 -12.09 -4.47 27.26
CA CYS A 308 -12.89 -3.87 26.20
C CYS A 308 -12.34 -2.50 25.85
N ILE A 309 -12.22 -2.21 24.57
CA ILE A 309 -11.59 -0.99 24.06
C ILE A 309 -12.56 -0.18 23.20
N SER A 310 -12.38 1.14 23.22
CA SER A 310 -13.15 2.20 22.55
C SER A 310 -12.49 2.59 21.24
N ILE A 311 -13.20 3.34 20.38
CA ILE A 311 -12.62 4.03 19.23
C ILE A 311 -12.64 5.54 19.48
N PHE A 312 -11.48 6.17 19.31
CA PHE A 312 -11.28 7.61 19.44
C PHE A 312 -10.79 8.22 18.13
N LEU A 313 -10.99 9.52 17.99
CA LEU A 313 -10.54 10.30 16.85
C LEU A 313 -10.03 11.66 17.31
N THR A 314 -8.99 12.16 16.63
CA THR A 314 -8.56 13.55 16.67
C THR A 314 -8.34 14.09 15.27
N ASN A 315 -8.71 15.34 15.04
CA ASN A 315 -8.28 16.12 13.88
C ASN A 315 -7.12 17.01 14.32
N THR A 316 -5.90 16.63 13.95
CA THR A 316 -4.65 17.30 14.36
C THR A 316 -4.55 18.74 13.85
N ALA A 317 -5.20 19.08 12.73
CA ALA A 317 -5.22 20.44 12.20
C ALA A 317 -6.08 21.42 13.01
N THR A 318 -7.14 20.92 13.65
CA THR A 318 -8.10 21.74 14.43
C THR A 318 -8.00 21.51 15.93
N ALA A 319 -7.28 20.46 16.35
CA ALA A 319 -7.24 19.92 17.70
C ALA A 319 -8.63 19.47 18.23
N ALA A 320 -9.61 19.27 17.35
CA ALA A 320 -10.91 18.71 17.71
C ALA A 320 -10.77 17.21 17.96
N GLN A 321 -11.40 16.73 19.03
CA GLN A 321 -11.33 15.33 19.47
C GLN A 321 -12.72 14.77 19.72
N LYS A 322 -12.91 13.46 19.46
CA LYS A 322 -14.19 12.77 19.64
C LYS A 322 -13.98 11.32 20.06
N THR A 323 -14.82 10.84 20.97
CA THR A 323 -15.03 9.40 21.17
C THR A 323 -16.09 8.93 20.20
N LEU A 324 -15.72 8.13 19.20
CA LEU A 324 -16.66 7.58 18.21
C LEU A 324 -17.47 6.43 18.80
N ARG A 325 -16.78 5.55 19.55
CA ARG A 325 -17.40 4.41 20.22
C ARG A 325 -16.82 4.24 21.61
N GLN A 326 -17.70 4.18 22.61
CA GLN A 326 -17.31 3.99 24.00
C GLN A 326 -17.50 2.53 24.42
N HIS A 327 -16.44 1.91 24.93
CA HIS A 327 -16.49 0.54 25.45
C HIS A 327 -17.34 0.42 26.72
N SER A 328 -17.75 -0.81 27.02
CA SER A 328 -18.37 -1.21 28.29
C SER A 328 -18.06 -2.69 28.57
N ASN A 329 -18.54 -3.25 29.69
CA ASN A 329 -18.40 -4.70 29.95
C ASN A 329 -19.12 -5.59 28.92
N SER A 330 -19.90 -5.02 28.00
CA SER A 330 -20.63 -5.75 26.96
C SER A 330 -20.48 -5.15 25.57
N ALA A 331 -19.53 -4.23 25.37
CA ALA A 331 -19.27 -3.60 24.08
C ALA A 331 -17.77 -3.33 23.96
N SER A 332 -17.15 -3.87 22.92
CA SER A 332 -15.76 -3.62 22.59
C SER A 332 -15.62 -3.41 21.10
N TYR A 333 -14.65 -2.61 20.70
CA TYR A 333 -14.33 -2.30 19.33
C TYR A 333 -12.84 -2.55 19.10
N SER A 334 -12.30 -2.62 17.89
CA SER A 334 -10.84 -2.67 17.66
C SER A 334 -10.47 -2.40 16.20
N HIS A 335 -9.17 -2.36 15.90
CA HIS A 335 -8.61 -2.19 14.55
C HIS A 335 -9.29 -1.07 13.76
N PRO A 336 -9.22 0.19 14.24
CA PRO A 336 -9.76 1.29 13.46
C PRO A 336 -8.87 1.54 12.24
N ALA A 337 -9.48 1.87 11.11
CA ALA A 337 -8.80 2.40 9.92
C ALA A 337 -9.49 3.68 9.43
N VAL A 338 -8.78 4.51 8.66
CA VAL A 338 -9.27 5.82 8.23
C VAL A 338 -8.84 6.14 6.81
N SER A 339 -9.78 6.67 6.02
CA SER A 339 -9.49 7.32 4.73
C SER A 339 -10.39 8.54 4.55
N GLY A 340 -9.78 9.69 4.29
CA GLY A 340 -10.42 11.00 4.24
C GLY A 340 -11.26 11.28 5.49
N ASN A 341 -12.58 11.29 5.30
CA ASN A 341 -13.56 11.53 6.36
C ASN A 341 -14.32 10.26 6.78
N LYS A 342 -13.88 9.07 6.38
CA LYS A 342 -14.51 7.81 6.74
C LYS A 342 -13.61 7.03 7.68
N VAL A 343 -14.20 6.51 8.74
CA VAL A 343 -13.53 5.69 9.76
C VAL A 343 -14.26 4.36 9.87
N VAL A 344 -13.52 3.27 9.86
CA VAL A 344 -14.07 1.90 10.03
C VAL A 344 -13.40 1.21 11.21
N TRP A 345 -14.06 0.21 11.80
CA TRP A 345 -13.55 -0.58 12.92
C TRP A 345 -14.33 -1.89 13.06
N LEU A 346 -13.78 -2.81 13.85
CA LEU A 346 -14.47 -4.01 14.31
C LEU A 346 -15.36 -3.72 15.50
N GLU A 347 -16.61 -4.20 15.50
CA GLU A 347 -17.49 -4.24 16.66
C GLU A 347 -17.63 -5.68 17.17
N HIS A 348 -17.12 -5.95 18.38
CA HIS A 348 -17.13 -7.27 18.98
C HIS A 348 -18.45 -7.59 19.67
N LEU A 349 -18.98 -8.77 19.37
CA LEU A 349 -20.30 -9.24 19.76
C LEU A 349 -20.19 -10.26 20.90
N ASN A 350 -21.28 -10.36 21.68
CA ASN A 350 -21.42 -11.37 22.75
C ASN A 350 -20.30 -11.38 23.81
N ILE A 351 -19.75 -10.21 24.14
CA ILE A 351 -18.63 -10.05 25.06
C ILE A 351 -18.80 -10.87 26.36
N ASN A 352 -17.88 -11.80 26.58
CA ASN A 352 -17.71 -12.54 27.83
C ASN A 352 -16.24 -12.65 28.23
N LYS A 353 -15.74 -11.59 28.88
CA LYS A 353 -14.35 -11.50 29.38
C LYS A 353 -13.97 -12.53 30.47
N TYR A 354 -14.94 -13.26 31.00
CA TYR A 354 -14.71 -14.28 32.03
C TYR A 354 -14.53 -15.69 31.44
N ASN A 355 -14.64 -15.83 30.12
CA ASN A 355 -14.40 -17.08 29.41
C ASN A 355 -13.31 -16.86 28.36
N GLN A 356 -12.09 -17.32 28.66
CA GLN A 356 -10.92 -17.14 27.81
C GLN A 356 -11.13 -17.67 26.39
N THR A 357 -11.68 -18.88 26.23
CA THR A 357 -11.97 -19.46 24.91
C THR A 357 -12.98 -18.61 24.12
N ASN A 358 -13.95 -18.01 24.81
CA ASN A 358 -14.90 -17.12 24.15
C ASN A 358 -14.25 -15.78 23.80
N TYR A 359 -13.36 -15.27 24.66
CA TYR A 359 -12.66 -14.01 24.43
C TYR A 359 -11.69 -14.07 23.27
N LEU A 360 -10.92 -15.15 23.13
CA LEU A 360 -10.00 -15.36 22.00
C LEU A 360 -10.68 -15.60 20.66
N ASN A 361 -12.01 -15.75 20.64
CA ASN A 361 -12.76 -16.15 19.45
C ASN A 361 -14.13 -15.45 19.42
N MET A 362 -14.16 -14.14 19.71
CA MET A 362 -15.40 -13.37 19.76
C MET A 362 -15.87 -13.03 18.34
N PRO A 363 -17.15 -13.26 18.01
CA PRO A 363 -17.70 -12.82 16.75
C PRO A 363 -17.64 -11.30 16.64
N TYR A 364 -17.37 -10.76 15.45
CA TYR A 364 -17.36 -9.33 15.20
C TYR A 364 -18.12 -8.94 13.93
N SER A 365 -18.57 -7.68 13.90
CA SER A 365 -19.12 -7.00 12.73
C SER A 365 -18.14 -5.93 12.24
N ILE A 366 -18.23 -5.56 10.95
CA ILE A 366 -17.53 -4.40 10.40
C ILE A 366 -18.47 -3.20 10.44
N CYS A 367 -18.03 -2.13 11.09
CA CYS A 367 -18.81 -0.91 11.32
C CYS A 367 -18.00 0.32 10.94
N GLY A 368 -18.67 1.46 10.77
CA GLY A 368 -17.98 2.71 10.46
C GLY A 368 -18.77 3.96 10.80
N ALA A 369 -18.12 5.10 10.58
CA ALA A 369 -18.71 6.42 10.62
C ALA A 369 -18.15 7.33 9.54
N ASP A 370 -19.03 8.14 8.95
CA ASP A 370 -18.65 9.34 8.22
C ASP A 370 -18.52 10.49 9.24
N VAL A 371 -17.32 11.07 9.32
CA VAL A 371 -16.93 12.11 10.26
C VAL A 371 -16.77 13.48 9.59
N THR A 372 -17.34 13.67 8.40
CA THR A 372 -17.37 14.97 7.71
C THR A 372 -17.92 16.08 8.60
N ASP A 373 -18.95 15.78 9.40
CA ASP A 373 -19.36 16.60 10.55
C ASP A 373 -18.97 15.89 11.86
N LEU A 374 -17.81 16.27 12.42
CA LEU A 374 -17.30 15.69 13.66
C LEU A 374 -18.21 15.93 14.89
N ASP A 375 -19.05 16.97 14.86
CA ASP A 375 -20.03 17.19 15.93
C ASP A 375 -21.18 16.17 15.85
N ASN A 376 -21.55 15.76 14.63
CA ASN A 376 -22.63 14.80 14.37
C ASN A 376 -22.23 13.68 13.38
N PRO A 377 -21.34 12.75 13.78
CA PRO A 377 -20.92 11.65 12.90
C PRO A 377 -22.11 10.76 12.48
N VAL A 378 -22.10 10.30 11.23
CA VAL A 378 -23.11 9.38 10.70
C VAL A 378 -22.57 7.96 10.79
N TYR A 379 -23.17 7.13 11.64
CA TYR A 379 -22.72 5.75 11.86
C TYR A 379 -23.45 4.76 10.94
N PHE A 380 -22.73 3.76 10.47
CA PHE A 380 -23.25 2.68 9.62
C PHE A 380 -22.62 1.33 9.98
N THR A 381 -23.24 0.25 9.52
CA THR A 381 -22.75 -1.12 9.64
C THR A 381 -22.53 -1.65 8.23
N ILE A 382 -21.33 -2.14 7.94
CA ILE A 382 -20.93 -2.64 6.63
C ILE A 382 -21.37 -4.10 6.50
N ALA A 383 -20.96 -4.93 7.46
CA ALA A 383 -21.27 -6.36 7.47
C ALA A 383 -21.41 -6.86 8.91
N ASN A 384 -22.33 -7.80 9.14
CA ASN A 384 -22.64 -8.29 10.49
C ASN A 384 -22.12 -9.71 10.71
N ASP A 385 -21.52 -9.96 11.88
CA ASP A 385 -21.11 -11.31 12.33
C ASP A 385 -20.28 -12.04 11.26
N VAL A 386 -19.19 -11.39 10.83
CA VAL A 386 -18.40 -11.82 9.67
C VAL A 386 -17.28 -12.77 10.05
N GLY A 387 -16.64 -12.55 11.20
CA GLY A 387 -15.46 -13.30 11.61
C GLY A 387 -15.35 -13.35 13.12
N ARG A 388 -14.27 -13.97 13.61
CA ARG A 388 -14.02 -14.15 15.04
C ARG A 388 -12.58 -13.86 15.39
N ARG A 389 -12.36 -13.03 16.41
CA ARG A 389 -11.05 -12.82 17.06
C ARG A 389 -11.26 -12.18 18.42
N ASP A 390 -10.20 -11.99 19.18
CA ASP A 390 -10.27 -11.23 20.41
C ASP A 390 -10.38 -9.72 20.19
N PRO A 391 -11.04 -8.99 21.11
CA PRO A 391 -11.07 -7.54 21.06
C PRO A 391 -9.74 -6.86 21.29
N TYR A 392 -8.87 -7.48 22.09
CA TYR A 392 -7.53 -6.98 22.40
C TYR A 392 -6.64 -8.15 22.83
N ALA A 393 -5.51 -8.31 22.15
CA ALA A 393 -4.59 -9.44 22.25
C ALA A 393 -3.74 -9.44 23.53
N TYR A 394 -4.34 -9.37 24.71
CA TYR A 394 -3.60 -9.15 25.97
C TYR A 394 -2.47 -10.16 26.27
N GLU A 395 -2.48 -11.35 25.67
CA GLU A 395 -1.40 -12.36 25.83
C GLU A 395 -0.27 -12.22 24.81
N ALA A 396 -0.56 -11.67 23.63
CA ALA A 396 0.34 -11.64 22.48
C ALA A 396 0.33 -10.28 21.75
N PHE A 397 -0.14 -9.21 22.39
CA PHE A 397 -0.34 -7.91 21.73
C PHE A 397 0.95 -7.29 21.18
N MET A 398 2.11 -7.75 21.64
CA MET A 398 3.43 -7.34 21.12
C MET A 398 3.80 -8.08 19.82
N GLU A 399 3.07 -9.14 19.49
CA GLU A 399 3.24 -9.96 18.29
C GLU A 399 2.03 -9.80 17.35
N ASP A 400 1.00 -9.05 17.77
CA ASP A 400 -0.20 -8.75 16.98
C ASP A 400 0.07 -7.52 16.12
N PHE A 401 0.69 -7.74 14.96
CA PHE A 401 0.92 -6.75 13.91
C PHE A 401 -0.14 -6.83 12.81
N ASP A 402 -1.13 -7.69 12.99
CA ASP A 402 -2.12 -8.01 11.97
C ASP A 402 -3.07 -6.83 11.75
N ASP A 403 -3.25 -6.44 10.49
CA ASP A 403 -4.23 -5.43 10.09
C ASP A 403 -5.51 -6.14 9.61
N VAL A 404 -6.61 -5.93 10.33
CA VAL A 404 -7.84 -6.73 10.12
C VAL A 404 -8.78 -6.10 9.11
N VAL A 405 -8.79 -4.78 9.10
CA VAL A 405 -9.65 -3.96 8.27
C VAL A 405 -8.85 -2.75 7.85
N ASP A 406 -8.97 -2.39 6.58
CA ASP A 406 -8.37 -1.21 6.01
C ASP A 406 -9.35 -0.53 5.04
N ILE A 407 -9.09 0.73 4.71
CA ILE A 407 -9.97 1.54 3.87
C ILE A 407 -9.16 2.45 2.96
N SER A 408 -9.54 2.49 1.69
CA SER A 408 -9.09 3.49 0.74
C SER A 408 -10.30 4.15 0.10
N GLU A 409 -10.45 5.45 0.31
CA GLU A 409 -11.58 6.26 -0.16
C GLU A 409 -12.93 5.69 0.30
N ASP A 410 -13.65 5.05 -0.63
CA ASP A 410 -14.99 4.48 -0.44
C ASP A 410 -14.98 2.96 -0.42
N VAL A 411 -13.81 2.33 -0.37
CA VAL A 411 -13.69 0.88 -0.37
C VAL A 411 -13.03 0.38 0.91
N VAL A 412 -13.72 -0.51 1.60
CA VAL A 412 -13.27 -1.15 2.83
C VAL A 412 -12.89 -2.58 2.52
N VAL A 413 -11.74 -3.03 2.99
CA VAL A 413 -11.31 -4.42 2.92
C VAL A 413 -11.13 -5.00 4.32
N TRP A 414 -11.42 -6.27 4.50
CA TRP A 414 -11.19 -6.94 5.78
C TRP A 414 -10.96 -8.43 5.60
N GLU A 415 -10.23 -9.01 6.54
CA GLU A 415 -10.14 -10.46 6.70
C GLU A 415 -11.32 -10.97 7.51
N ALA A 416 -11.86 -12.15 7.18
CA ALA A 416 -12.78 -12.86 8.04
C ALA A 416 -12.75 -14.37 7.77
N GLU A 417 -12.60 -15.18 8.82
CA GLU A 417 -12.61 -16.65 8.74
C GLU A 417 -11.59 -17.26 7.76
N GLY A 418 -10.49 -16.55 7.51
CA GLY A 418 -9.43 -16.96 6.58
C GLY A 418 -9.65 -16.52 5.13
N ASP A 419 -10.67 -15.72 4.85
CA ASP A 419 -10.96 -15.15 3.53
C ASP A 419 -10.76 -13.61 3.54
N ILE A 420 -10.62 -13.01 2.35
CA ILE A 420 -10.58 -11.54 2.18
C ILE A 420 -11.89 -11.06 1.54
N PHE A 421 -12.49 -10.04 2.14
CA PHE A 421 -13.72 -9.41 1.68
C PHE A 421 -13.52 -7.92 1.41
N GLY A 422 -14.41 -7.35 0.60
CA GLY A 422 -14.46 -5.93 0.31
C GLY A 422 -15.88 -5.37 0.37
N ALA A 423 -16.00 -4.06 0.56
CA ALA A 423 -17.26 -3.35 0.48
C ALA A 423 -17.12 -1.95 -0.11
N ASP A 424 -17.99 -1.64 -1.06
CA ASP A 424 -18.19 -0.27 -1.56
C ASP A 424 -19.18 0.46 -0.63
N ILE A 425 -18.69 1.53 0.01
CA ILE A 425 -19.41 2.39 0.96
C ILE A 425 -19.64 3.81 0.41
N SER A 426 -19.49 4.02 -0.90
CA SER A 426 -19.78 5.29 -1.57
C SER A 426 -21.22 5.77 -1.30
N ASN A 427 -22.15 4.82 -1.15
CA ASN A 427 -23.49 5.04 -0.65
C ASN A 427 -23.74 4.24 0.63
N ILE A 428 -23.63 4.89 1.79
CA ILE A 428 -23.84 4.26 3.10
C ILE A 428 -25.25 3.70 3.32
N ASP A 429 -26.24 4.10 2.52
CA ASP A 429 -27.60 3.54 2.55
C ASP A 429 -27.75 2.28 1.68
N ASP A 430 -26.77 1.96 0.83
CA ASP A 430 -26.74 0.82 -0.10
C ASP A 430 -25.31 0.25 -0.24
N ILE A 431 -24.78 -0.25 0.87
CA ILE A 431 -23.43 -0.84 0.93
C ILE A 431 -23.40 -2.17 0.17
N LYS A 432 -22.41 -2.33 -0.70
CA LYS A 432 -22.23 -3.55 -1.50
C LYS A 432 -21.01 -4.32 -1.04
N VAL A 433 -21.26 -5.48 -0.43
CA VAL A 433 -20.21 -6.42 0.02
C VAL A 433 -19.91 -7.44 -1.08
N PHE A 434 -18.64 -7.75 -1.28
CA PHE A 434 -18.13 -8.72 -2.23
C PHE A 434 -16.96 -9.52 -1.63
N THR A 435 -16.69 -10.70 -2.19
CA THR A 435 -15.55 -11.55 -1.80
C THR A 435 -14.38 -11.26 -2.73
N ILE A 436 -13.20 -11.03 -2.16
CA ILE A 436 -11.96 -10.77 -2.90
C ILE A 436 -11.20 -12.09 -3.11
N CYS A 437 -11.04 -12.86 -2.03
CA CYS A 437 -10.37 -14.16 -2.03
C CYS A 437 -11.08 -15.11 -1.07
N SER A 438 -11.24 -16.38 -1.46
CA SER A 438 -11.81 -17.42 -0.61
C SER A 438 -11.10 -18.77 -0.83
N ASP A 439 -9.77 -18.74 -0.82
CA ASP A 439 -8.97 -19.95 -0.94
C ASP A 439 -9.10 -20.77 0.36
N SER A 440 -8.86 -22.08 0.28
CA SER A 440 -8.98 -22.98 1.43
C SER A 440 -7.93 -22.77 2.52
N ALA A 441 -6.78 -22.18 2.17
CA ALA A 441 -5.78 -21.76 3.14
C ALA A 441 -6.22 -20.49 3.88
N ARG A 442 -5.41 -19.97 4.80
CA ARG A 442 -5.72 -18.71 5.49
C ARG A 442 -5.25 -17.52 4.65
N GLN A 443 -6.09 -16.51 4.51
CA GLN A 443 -5.75 -15.16 4.04
C GLN A 443 -5.99 -14.15 5.16
N TYR A 444 -5.06 -13.22 5.34
CA TYR A 444 -5.08 -12.23 6.42
C TYR A 444 -4.21 -11.01 6.09
N ASP A 445 -4.20 -10.00 6.96
CA ASP A 445 -3.47 -8.73 6.78
C ASP A 445 -3.78 -7.99 5.46
N PRO A 446 -5.06 -7.72 5.12
CA PRO A 446 -5.36 -6.93 3.94
C PRO A 446 -4.98 -5.45 4.12
N ALA A 447 -4.33 -4.89 3.11
CA ALA A 447 -4.10 -3.46 2.94
C ALA A 447 -4.64 -2.99 1.58
N ILE A 448 -5.06 -1.74 1.47
CA ILE A 448 -5.67 -1.19 0.23
C ILE A 448 -5.16 0.21 -0.11
N SER A 449 -4.83 0.40 -1.40
CA SER A 449 -4.58 1.71 -1.99
C SER A 449 -5.33 1.87 -3.31
N GLY A 450 -6.31 2.78 -3.33
CA GLY A 450 -7.23 2.94 -4.45
C GLY A 450 -7.96 1.62 -4.75
N ASN A 451 -7.68 1.02 -5.90
CA ASN A 451 -8.26 -0.25 -6.34
C ASN A 451 -7.30 -1.45 -6.20
N MET A 452 -6.13 -1.30 -5.59
CA MET A 452 -5.20 -2.40 -5.35
C MET A 452 -5.34 -2.87 -3.91
N VAL A 453 -5.69 -4.13 -3.74
CA VAL A 453 -5.72 -4.82 -2.44
C VAL A 453 -4.58 -5.81 -2.39
N VAL A 454 -3.83 -5.84 -1.30
CA VAL A 454 -2.77 -6.81 -1.04
C VAL A 454 -3.03 -7.51 0.29
N TRP A 455 -2.62 -8.76 0.43
CA TRP A 455 -2.80 -9.54 1.66
C TRP A 455 -1.73 -10.63 1.80
N THR A 456 -1.61 -11.16 3.02
CA THR A 456 -0.81 -12.35 3.33
C THR A 456 -1.62 -13.61 3.08
N ASP A 457 -1.05 -14.59 2.38
CA ASP A 457 -1.75 -15.80 1.91
C ASP A 457 -0.95 -17.08 2.20
N GLU A 458 -1.55 -18.04 2.91
CA GLU A 458 -0.91 -19.31 3.30
C GLU A 458 -1.14 -20.46 2.30
N ARG A 459 -1.62 -20.18 1.07
CA ARG A 459 -1.93 -21.26 0.11
C ARG A 459 -0.73 -22.07 -0.37
N ASN A 460 0.47 -21.51 -0.27
CA ASN A 460 1.70 -22.12 -0.75
C ASN A 460 2.58 -22.62 0.42
N ASP A 461 2.76 -21.80 1.45
CA ASP A 461 3.57 -22.10 2.64
C ASP A 461 3.13 -21.27 3.87
N GLU A 462 4.07 -20.83 4.71
CA GLU A 462 3.80 -20.05 5.92
C GLU A 462 3.36 -18.60 5.64
N GLY A 463 3.39 -18.13 4.38
CA GLY A 463 2.79 -16.87 3.96
C GLY A 463 3.47 -16.29 2.73
N ASP A 464 2.68 -15.91 1.73
CA ASP A 464 3.10 -15.20 0.53
C ASP A 464 2.30 -13.90 0.37
N ILE A 465 2.77 -12.96 -0.45
CA ILE A 465 2.00 -11.75 -0.74
C ILE A 465 1.18 -11.94 -2.01
N TYR A 466 -0.14 -11.85 -1.88
CA TYR A 466 -1.09 -11.85 -2.98
C TYR A 466 -1.79 -10.50 -3.07
N GLY A 467 -2.41 -10.24 -4.23
CA GLY A 467 -3.23 -9.05 -4.41
C GLY A 467 -4.29 -9.20 -5.48
N ALA A 468 -5.13 -8.19 -5.60
CA ALA A 468 -6.16 -8.11 -6.62
C ALA A 468 -6.47 -6.66 -6.97
N HIS A 469 -6.72 -6.41 -8.26
CA HIS A 469 -7.39 -5.19 -8.68
C HIS A 469 -8.91 -5.37 -8.55
N ILE A 470 -9.55 -4.45 -7.83
CA ILE A 470 -10.99 -4.53 -7.51
C ILE A 470 -11.85 -3.51 -8.27
N SER A 471 -11.33 -2.95 -9.36
CA SER A 471 -12.07 -2.00 -10.22
C SER A 471 -13.30 -2.63 -10.91
N ASP A 472 -13.32 -3.96 -11.07
CA ASP A 472 -14.50 -4.75 -11.45
C ASP A 472 -14.78 -5.78 -10.36
N THR A 473 -15.59 -5.39 -9.37
CA THR A 473 -15.92 -6.21 -8.19
C THR A 473 -16.70 -7.49 -8.52
N GLU A 474 -17.23 -7.61 -9.74
CA GLU A 474 -17.92 -8.82 -10.21
C GLU A 474 -16.96 -9.84 -10.85
N ASN A 475 -15.74 -9.41 -11.23
CA ASN A 475 -14.73 -10.23 -11.91
C ASN A 475 -13.34 -10.02 -11.32
N ILE A 476 -13.24 -10.03 -9.99
CA ILE A 476 -11.98 -9.90 -9.26
C ILE A 476 -11.04 -11.04 -9.67
N ARG A 477 -9.78 -10.70 -9.91
CA ARG A 477 -8.72 -11.65 -10.23
C ARG A 477 -7.57 -11.48 -9.26
N GLU A 478 -7.33 -12.53 -8.50
CA GLU A 478 -6.16 -12.68 -7.65
C GLU A 478 -4.89 -12.77 -8.50
N MET A 479 -3.80 -12.23 -7.99
CA MET A 479 -2.46 -12.36 -8.53
C MET A 479 -1.47 -12.60 -7.41
N ALA A 480 -0.56 -13.55 -7.60
CA ALA A 480 0.59 -13.68 -6.74
C ALA A 480 1.53 -12.49 -6.99
N ILE A 481 1.92 -11.76 -5.94
CA ILE A 481 2.85 -10.64 -6.04
C ILE A 481 4.25 -11.11 -5.70
N ILE A 482 4.40 -11.71 -4.51
CA ILE A 482 5.64 -12.32 -4.03
C ILE A 482 5.31 -13.77 -3.65
N LYS A 483 6.00 -14.71 -4.31
CA LYS A 483 5.95 -16.14 -4.01
C LYS A 483 7.38 -16.63 -3.77
N SER A 484 7.78 -16.79 -2.52
CA SER A 484 9.14 -17.24 -2.17
C SER A 484 9.12 -18.18 -0.96
N PRO A 485 10.05 -19.15 -0.86
CA PRO A 485 10.07 -20.06 0.28
C PRO A 485 10.21 -19.33 1.62
N GLY A 486 9.36 -19.69 2.57
CA GLY A 486 9.31 -19.07 3.90
C GLY A 486 8.28 -17.96 3.94
N SER A 487 8.15 -17.26 5.07
CA SER A 487 7.05 -16.31 5.23
C SER A 487 7.37 -14.92 4.66
N GLN A 488 6.44 -14.39 3.87
CA GLN A 488 6.33 -13.00 3.48
C GLN A 488 5.00 -12.46 4.02
N LEU A 489 5.08 -11.49 4.92
CA LEU A 489 3.99 -11.10 5.81
C LEU A 489 3.81 -9.59 5.85
N GLN A 490 2.71 -9.15 6.47
CA GLN A 490 2.44 -7.76 6.86
C GLN A 490 2.61 -6.78 5.68
N PRO A 491 1.92 -7.00 4.54
CA PRO A 491 2.03 -6.10 3.41
C PRO A 491 1.30 -4.78 3.68
N ASP A 492 1.87 -3.69 3.21
CA ASP A 492 1.18 -2.40 3.07
C ASP A 492 1.43 -1.83 1.67
N VAL A 493 0.51 -1.03 1.16
CA VAL A 493 0.50 -0.59 -0.24
C VAL A 493 0.20 0.90 -0.38
N ASP A 494 0.98 1.59 -1.22
CA ASP A 494 0.71 2.95 -1.68
C ASP A 494 0.87 3.04 -3.20
N GLY A 495 -0.25 3.18 -3.90
CA GLY A 495 -0.32 3.20 -5.35
C GLY A 495 0.25 1.93 -5.97
N CYS A 496 1.48 2.02 -6.49
CA CYS A 496 2.17 0.90 -7.12
C CYS A 496 3.26 0.27 -6.25
N LEU A 497 3.58 0.85 -5.08
CA LEU A 497 4.62 0.34 -4.19
C LEU A 497 3.99 -0.50 -3.09
N ILE A 498 4.58 -1.67 -2.84
CA ILE A 498 4.18 -2.57 -1.75
C ILE A 498 5.39 -2.77 -0.85
N ALA A 499 5.24 -2.45 0.42
CA ALA A 499 6.21 -2.77 1.46
C ALA A 499 5.75 -4.03 2.21
N TYR A 500 6.68 -4.92 2.56
CA TYR A 500 6.34 -6.16 3.27
C TYR A 500 7.55 -6.66 4.09
N VAL A 501 7.30 -7.64 4.95
CA VAL A 501 8.31 -8.31 5.75
C VAL A 501 8.65 -9.66 5.12
N ASP A 502 9.91 -9.87 4.77
CA ASP A 502 10.48 -11.16 4.36
C ASP A 502 11.16 -11.82 5.57
N GLY A 503 10.46 -12.72 6.23
CA GLY A 503 10.81 -13.30 7.53
C GLY A 503 9.58 -13.72 8.33
N GLY A 504 9.68 -13.76 9.66
CA GLY A 504 8.57 -14.19 10.51
C GLY A 504 7.77 -13.03 11.11
N ASN A 505 6.66 -13.36 11.77
CA ASN A 505 5.74 -12.38 12.37
C ASN A 505 6.41 -11.43 13.41
N THR A 506 7.52 -11.86 14.01
CA THR A 506 8.28 -11.10 15.01
C THR A 506 9.49 -10.37 14.44
N GLY A 507 9.76 -10.51 13.14
CA GLY A 507 10.86 -9.83 12.48
C GLY A 507 11.30 -10.49 11.17
N GLY A 508 11.63 -9.64 10.21
CA GLY A 508 12.23 -10.03 8.94
C GLY A 508 12.93 -8.86 8.27
N PHE A 509 13.35 -9.05 7.03
CA PHE A 509 13.84 -7.97 6.19
C PHE A 509 12.68 -7.15 5.67
N ILE A 510 12.77 -5.82 5.78
CA ILE A 510 11.82 -4.93 5.10
C ILE A 510 12.16 -4.95 3.61
N LYS A 511 11.18 -5.31 2.80
CA LYS A 511 11.28 -5.43 1.34
C LYS A 511 10.27 -4.52 0.68
N ILE A 512 10.57 -4.13 -0.56
CA ILE A 512 9.68 -3.32 -1.37
C ILE A 512 9.64 -3.90 -2.78
N CYS A 513 8.45 -3.94 -3.37
CA CYS A 513 8.28 -4.19 -4.79
C CYS A 513 7.39 -3.12 -5.43
N CYS A 514 7.45 -3.01 -6.74
CA CYS A 514 6.61 -2.14 -7.54
C CYS A 514 5.76 -2.99 -8.51
N LEU A 515 4.45 -2.77 -8.51
CA LEU A 515 3.56 -3.28 -9.52
C LEU A 515 3.68 -2.42 -10.78
N THR A 516 4.07 -3.03 -11.89
CA THR A 516 3.99 -2.35 -13.19
C THR A 516 2.64 -2.60 -13.82
N LYS A 517 2.12 -1.64 -14.60
CA LYS A 517 0.72 -1.68 -15.06
C LYS A 517 0.45 -2.85 -16.02
N GLU A 518 1.46 -3.26 -16.79
CA GLU A 518 1.33 -4.32 -17.80
C GLU A 518 2.47 -5.35 -17.81
N LYS A 519 3.56 -5.15 -17.06
CA LYS A 519 4.80 -5.94 -17.22
C LYS A 519 5.10 -6.90 -16.05
N GLY A 520 4.28 -6.90 -14.99
CA GLY A 520 4.44 -7.74 -13.81
C GLY A 520 5.04 -7.01 -12.60
N VAL A 521 5.58 -7.78 -11.65
CA VAL A 521 6.15 -7.27 -10.39
C VAL A 521 7.64 -6.98 -10.55
N MET A 522 8.08 -5.84 -10.04
CA MET A 522 9.49 -5.45 -9.97
C MET A 522 9.98 -5.45 -8.53
N ASP A 523 10.94 -6.32 -8.21
CA ASP A 523 11.60 -6.28 -6.91
C ASP A 523 12.50 -5.04 -6.82
N ILE A 524 12.39 -4.27 -5.73
CA ILE A 524 13.21 -3.08 -5.47
C ILE A 524 14.28 -3.44 -4.44
N GLU A 525 15.53 -3.45 -4.87
CA GLU A 525 16.67 -3.68 -3.98
C GLU A 525 17.01 -2.40 -3.20
N LEU A 526 16.69 -2.39 -1.90
CA LEU A 526 17.04 -1.29 -0.99
C LEU A 526 18.57 -1.22 -0.79
N LEU A 527 19.07 -0.01 -0.55
CA LEU A 527 20.52 0.24 -0.43
C LEU A 527 21.15 -0.34 0.86
N ASP A 528 20.33 -0.63 1.86
CA ASP A 528 20.74 -1.15 3.17
C ASP A 528 19.83 -2.32 3.58
N TYR A 529 20.31 -3.13 4.53
CA TYR A 529 19.54 -4.22 5.12
C TYR A 529 18.72 -3.70 6.30
N PHE A 530 17.45 -3.41 6.06
CA PHE A 530 16.50 -3.01 7.10
C PHE A 530 15.82 -4.24 7.69
N LEU A 531 15.84 -4.36 9.01
CA LEU A 531 15.17 -5.42 9.76
C LEU A 531 14.03 -4.82 10.57
N GLY A 532 12.91 -5.53 10.64
CA GLY A 532 11.77 -5.07 11.40
C GLY A 532 10.46 -5.81 11.16
N VAL A 533 9.37 -5.16 11.56
CA VAL A 533 7.97 -5.59 11.51
C VAL A 533 7.06 -4.39 11.24
N GLY A 534 5.85 -4.65 10.74
CA GLY A 534 4.80 -3.68 10.51
C GLY A 534 5.24 -2.49 9.65
N PRO A 535 5.71 -2.73 8.40
CA PRO A 535 5.97 -1.63 7.49
C PRO A 535 4.66 -0.92 7.15
N ALA A 536 4.69 0.41 7.15
CA ALA A 536 3.63 1.24 6.61
C ALA A 536 4.21 2.21 5.58
N ILE A 537 3.49 2.49 4.49
CA ILE A 537 3.93 3.30 3.36
C ILE A 537 2.88 4.34 2.95
N ASP A 538 3.29 5.60 2.82
CA ASP A 538 2.50 6.65 2.16
C ASP A 538 3.42 7.72 1.54
N ALA A 539 3.12 8.12 0.31
CA ALA A 539 3.82 9.14 -0.47
C ALA A 539 5.35 8.92 -0.55
N GLY A 540 5.77 7.66 -0.64
CA GLY A 540 7.18 7.25 -0.69
C GLY A 540 7.91 7.34 0.66
N THR A 541 7.23 7.62 1.76
CA THR A 541 7.76 7.43 3.12
C THR A 541 7.41 6.03 3.58
N ILE A 542 8.41 5.22 3.91
CA ILE A 542 8.21 3.91 4.54
C ILE A 542 8.67 4.01 5.99
N VAL A 543 7.82 3.59 6.92
CA VAL A 543 8.12 3.48 8.34
C VAL A 543 7.96 2.04 8.77
N TRP A 544 8.73 1.60 9.75
CA TRP A 544 8.57 0.26 10.33
C TRP A 544 9.11 0.26 11.75
N GLN A 545 8.77 -0.77 12.51
CA GLN A 545 9.37 -0.99 13.80
C GLN A 545 10.58 -1.91 13.67
N THR A 546 11.72 -1.53 14.25
CA THR A 546 13.02 -2.26 14.15
C THR A 546 13.05 -3.68 14.76
N GLY A 547 11.91 -4.20 15.17
CA GLY A 547 11.67 -5.50 15.79
C GLY A 547 10.56 -5.37 16.84
N THR A 548 10.06 -6.47 17.41
CA THR A 548 8.97 -6.47 18.40
C THR A 548 9.12 -5.47 19.57
N PHE A 549 10.35 -5.13 19.95
CA PHE A 549 10.67 -4.17 21.02
C PHE A 549 11.42 -2.93 20.52
N GLY A 550 11.50 -2.76 19.21
CA GLY A 550 12.30 -1.77 18.54
C GLY A 550 11.73 -0.36 18.59
N GLN A 551 12.57 0.60 18.24
CA GLN A 551 12.10 1.94 17.88
C GLN A 551 11.51 1.92 16.46
N ILE A 552 10.83 3.00 16.10
CA ILE A 552 10.40 3.22 14.73
C ILE A 552 11.58 3.79 13.93
N ASP A 553 11.78 3.23 12.75
CA ASP A 553 12.73 3.69 11.76
C ASP A 553 12.00 4.04 10.45
N ALA A 554 12.66 4.79 9.58
CA ALA A 554 12.02 5.29 8.36
C ALA A 554 13.00 5.55 7.21
N ILE A 555 12.53 5.38 5.99
CA ILE A 555 13.20 5.82 4.76
C ILE A 555 12.25 6.67 3.93
N SER A 556 12.80 7.60 3.15
CA SER A 556 12.13 8.08 1.96
C SER A 556 12.67 7.35 0.73
N LEU A 557 11.78 7.05 -0.19
CA LEU A 557 12.06 6.37 -1.44
C LEU A 557 11.41 7.14 -2.59
N ASP A 558 12.21 7.86 -3.36
CA ASP A 558 11.76 8.39 -4.65
C ASP A 558 12.10 7.37 -5.73
N PHE A 559 11.07 6.69 -6.23
CA PHE A 559 11.21 5.62 -7.22
C PHE A 559 10.52 5.99 -8.54
N GLY A 560 11.09 5.54 -9.66
CA GLY A 560 10.42 5.56 -10.94
C GLY A 560 11.13 4.74 -12.02
N TYR A 561 10.36 4.15 -12.92
CA TYR A 561 10.88 3.38 -14.06
C TYR A 561 10.30 3.87 -15.38
N ALA A 562 11.07 3.74 -16.46
CA ALA A 562 10.61 4.05 -17.82
C ALA A 562 10.08 2.81 -18.53
N THR A 563 9.11 2.98 -19.42
CA THR A 563 8.54 1.96 -20.31
C THR A 563 8.75 2.32 -21.78
N GLU A 564 8.41 1.39 -22.68
CA GLU A 564 8.51 1.61 -24.12
C GLU A 564 7.33 2.44 -24.67
N ASP A 565 6.13 2.30 -24.08
CA ASP A 565 4.88 2.79 -24.66
C ASP A 565 3.82 3.25 -23.63
N GLY A 566 4.23 3.56 -22.41
CA GLY A 566 3.34 4.09 -21.37
C GLY A 566 2.63 5.41 -21.74
N PRO A 567 1.45 5.68 -21.13
CA PRO A 567 0.57 6.80 -21.48
C PRO A 567 1.09 8.18 -21.03
N VAL A 568 2.18 8.22 -20.26
CA VAL A 568 2.85 9.45 -19.85
C VAL A 568 4.16 9.56 -20.62
N GLU A 569 4.37 10.65 -21.35
CA GLU A 569 5.56 10.87 -22.19
C GLU A 569 6.34 12.09 -21.70
N ASN A 570 7.64 11.94 -21.48
CA ASN A 570 8.53 13.09 -21.36
C ASN A 570 8.98 13.49 -22.78
N LEU A 571 8.34 14.50 -23.36
CA LEU A 571 8.63 15.01 -24.71
C LEU A 571 10.09 15.50 -24.90
N THR A 572 10.79 15.81 -23.80
CA THR A 572 12.19 16.23 -23.87
C THR A 572 13.12 15.04 -24.11
N THR A 573 12.85 13.89 -23.48
CA THR A 573 13.70 12.69 -23.57
C THR A 573 13.17 11.64 -24.55
N GLY A 574 11.86 11.66 -24.84
CA GLY A 574 11.14 10.61 -25.57
C GLY A 574 10.92 9.34 -24.75
N GLU A 575 11.13 9.39 -23.43
CA GLU A 575 10.84 8.27 -22.53
C GLU A 575 9.34 8.24 -22.16
N HIS A 576 8.81 7.03 -22.03
CA HIS A 576 7.44 6.78 -21.63
C HIS A 576 7.37 6.21 -20.21
N TYR A 577 6.22 6.36 -19.56
CA TYR A 577 5.98 5.95 -18.19
C TYR A 577 4.53 5.49 -18.00
N ASP A 578 4.34 4.52 -17.11
CA ASP A 578 3.00 4.05 -16.73
C ASP A 578 2.33 4.98 -15.71
N TYR A 579 3.15 5.69 -14.92
CA TYR A 579 2.75 6.52 -13.79
C TYR A 579 3.28 7.95 -13.96
N ILE A 580 2.47 8.94 -13.59
CA ILE A 580 2.84 10.36 -13.64
C ILE A 580 4.00 10.62 -12.67
N GLN A 581 3.94 10.07 -11.45
CA GLN A 581 4.97 10.30 -10.45
C GLN A 581 6.34 9.76 -10.91
N HIS A 582 6.37 8.65 -11.64
CA HIS A 582 7.62 8.09 -12.18
C HIS A 582 8.26 9.01 -13.23
N ALA A 583 7.44 9.64 -14.08
CA ALA A 583 7.91 10.62 -15.04
C ALA A 583 8.52 11.85 -14.34
N ILE A 584 7.94 12.29 -13.21
CA ILE A 584 8.44 13.41 -12.41
C ILE A 584 9.75 13.08 -11.71
N VAL A 585 9.85 11.91 -11.07
CA VAL A 585 11.07 11.45 -10.36
C VAL A 585 12.26 11.35 -11.32
N ARG A 586 12.00 10.94 -12.58
CA ARG A 586 13.04 10.84 -13.63
C ARG A 586 13.27 12.15 -14.38
N GLY A 587 12.26 13.03 -14.37
CA GLY A 587 12.29 14.33 -15.01
C GLY A 587 13.35 15.26 -14.43
N ARG A 588 13.79 16.21 -15.24
CA ARG A 588 14.71 17.27 -14.86
C ARG A 588 14.04 18.62 -14.99
N ALA A 589 14.59 19.61 -14.30
CA ALA A 589 14.11 20.98 -14.44
C ALA A 589 14.11 21.42 -15.92
N GLY A 590 12.96 21.91 -16.39
CA GLY A 590 12.69 22.31 -17.77
C GLY A 590 12.11 21.22 -18.68
N ASP A 591 11.97 19.98 -18.20
CA ASP A 591 11.33 18.91 -18.98
C ASP A 591 9.84 19.17 -19.22
N LYS A 592 9.29 18.55 -20.26
CA LYS A 592 7.86 18.63 -20.61
C LYS A 592 7.27 17.23 -20.61
N ILE A 593 6.49 16.94 -19.58
CA ILE A 593 5.76 15.70 -19.41
C ILE A 593 4.34 15.93 -19.89
N VAL A 594 3.88 15.07 -20.81
CA VAL A 594 2.53 15.08 -21.35
C VAL A 594 1.83 13.79 -20.99
N VAL A 595 0.59 13.91 -20.52
CA VAL A 595 -0.24 12.82 -20.01
C VAL A 595 -1.43 12.62 -20.94
N ALA A 596 -1.61 11.39 -21.44
CA ALA A 596 -2.77 11.02 -22.23
C ALA A 596 -4.06 11.00 -21.40
N GLU A 597 -5.22 11.02 -22.06
CA GLU A 597 -6.52 10.89 -21.39
C GLU A 597 -6.61 9.56 -20.61
N GLY A 598 -7.16 9.62 -19.42
CA GLY A 598 -7.27 8.50 -18.49
C GLY A 598 -7.43 8.97 -17.05
N THR A 599 -7.80 8.04 -16.18
CA THR A 599 -7.78 8.24 -14.72
C THR A 599 -6.50 7.67 -14.16
N TYR A 600 -5.74 8.51 -13.47
CA TYR A 600 -4.48 8.19 -12.84
C TYR A 600 -4.70 8.23 -11.33
N GLN A 601 -4.79 7.04 -10.72
CA GLN A 601 -4.94 6.88 -9.28
C GLN A 601 -3.56 7.01 -8.62
N GLU A 602 -3.15 8.26 -8.37
CA GLU A 602 -1.81 8.62 -7.91
C GLU A 602 -1.86 9.90 -7.07
N ASN A 603 -1.03 9.95 -6.02
CA ASN A 603 -0.65 11.20 -5.37
C ASN A 603 0.64 11.73 -6.01
N ILE A 604 0.62 12.99 -6.46
CA ILE A 604 1.69 13.63 -7.22
C ILE A 604 2.46 14.60 -6.34
N ASP A 605 3.78 14.43 -6.24
CA ASP A 605 4.72 15.38 -5.65
C ASP A 605 5.78 15.76 -6.68
N PHE A 606 5.91 17.06 -6.93
CA PHE A 606 6.91 17.58 -7.86
C PHE A 606 8.35 17.46 -7.34
N LYS A 607 8.56 17.19 -6.04
CA LYS A 607 9.88 16.89 -5.43
C LYS A 607 10.96 17.93 -5.75
N GLY A 608 10.57 19.18 -6.00
CA GLY A 608 11.46 20.30 -6.33
C GLY A 608 11.85 20.37 -7.81
N ASN A 609 11.34 19.47 -8.65
CA ASN A 609 11.58 19.45 -10.08
C ASN A 609 10.73 20.51 -10.78
N ASN A 610 11.36 21.61 -11.17
CA ASN A 610 10.73 22.69 -11.94
C ASN A 610 10.54 22.28 -13.40
N LEU A 611 9.54 21.45 -13.68
CA LEU A 611 9.18 20.93 -15.00
C LEU A 611 7.73 21.29 -15.38
N THR A 612 7.35 21.07 -16.64
CA THR A 612 5.96 21.18 -17.09
C THR A 612 5.30 19.81 -17.10
N LEU A 613 4.20 19.67 -16.37
CA LEU A 613 3.27 18.55 -16.45
C LEU A 613 1.97 19.06 -17.10
N SER A 614 1.57 18.46 -18.22
CA SER A 614 0.39 18.88 -18.99
C SER A 614 -0.42 17.67 -19.47
N SER A 615 -1.74 17.82 -19.62
CA SER A 615 -2.49 16.91 -20.50
C SER A 615 -2.08 17.09 -21.97
N THR A 616 -2.52 16.19 -22.84
CA THR A 616 -2.20 16.24 -24.29
C THR A 616 -2.68 17.50 -24.99
N ASP A 617 -3.78 18.09 -24.53
CA ASP A 617 -4.33 19.35 -25.06
C ASP A 617 -5.05 20.13 -23.93
N PRO A 618 -4.32 20.96 -23.16
CA PRO A 618 -4.89 21.69 -22.05
C PRO A 618 -5.87 22.80 -22.48
N ASP A 619 -5.95 23.14 -23.78
CA ASP A 619 -6.92 24.10 -24.32
C ASP A 619 -8.27 23.44 -24.66
N ASN A 620 -8.32 22.11 -24.74
CA ASN A 620 -9.55 21.37 -25.03
C ASN A 620 -10.21 20.90 -23.72
N PRO A 621 -11.41 21.42 -23.35
CA PRO A 621 -12.07 21.07 -22.11
C PRO A 621 -12.42 19.58 -22.00
N ASP A 622 -12.69 18.89 -23.12
CA ASP A 622 -12.97 17.44 -23.10
C ASP A 622 -11.73 16.64 -22.70
N VAL A 623 -10.55 17.05 -23.17
CA VAL A 623 -9.27 16.42 -22.80
C VAL A 623 -8.95 16.69 -21.34
N VAL A 624 -9.17 17.91 -20.85
CA VAL A 624 -8.99 18.26 -19.42
C VAL A 624 -9.94 17.45 -18.54
N ALA A 625 -11.20 17.28 -18.96
CA ALA A 625 -12.19 16.48 -18.24
C ALA A 625 -11.85 14.98 -18.24
N ALA A 626 -11.23 14.48 -19.33
CA ALA A 626 -10.84 13.08 -19.48
C ALA A 626 -9.45 12.75 -18.91
N THR A 627 -8.62 13.74 -18.57
CA THR A 627 -7.28 13.55 -17.97
C THR A 627 -7.36 13.83 -16.47
N ILE A 628 -7.62 12.78 -15.69
CA ILE A 628 -7.99 12.87 -14.28
C ILE A 628 -6.82 12.39 -13.41
N ILE A 629 -6.41 13.21 -12.46
CA ILE A 629 -5.56 12.79 -11.33
C ILE A 629 -6.49 12.60 -10.13
N ASP A 630 -6.56 11.36 -9.66
CA ASP A 630 -7.44 10.91 -8.59
C ASP A 630 -6.58 10.35 -7.45
N GLY A 631 -6.76 10.81 -6.22
CA GLY A 631 -5.92 10.38 -5.10
C GLY A 631 -6.55 10.63 -3.74
N GLY A 632 -6.12 9.92 -2.70
CA GLY A 632 -6.82 9.88 -1.40
C GLY A 632 -6.56 11.07 -0.46
N ASN A 633 -5.31 11.56 -0.35
CA ASN A 633 -4.94 12.58 0.64
C ASN A 633 -4.60 13.93 0.00
N ARG A 634 -3.32 14.12 -0.40
CA ARG A 634 -2.84 15.32 -1.11
C ARG A 634 -2.57 14.94 -2.55
N ILE A 635 -3.49 15.28 -3.44
CA ILE A 635 -3.40 14.78 -4.83
C ILE A 635 -2.23 15.42 -5.56
N VAL A 636 -2.05 16.75 -5.45
CA VAL A 636 -0.88 17.42 -6.04
C VAL A 636 -0.17 18.27 -5.00
N THR A 637 1.12 17.99 -4.79
CA THR A 637 1.96 18.65 -3.81
C THR A 637 3.11 19.43 -4.47
N PHE A 638 3.28 20.66 -4.00
CA PHE A 638 4.45 21.50 -4.22
C PHE A 638 5.02 21.90 -2.85
N ALA A 639 6.22 21.42 -2.52
CA ALA A 639 6.79 21.59 -1.18
C ALA A 639 8.30 21.79 -1.14
N ASN A 640 9.00 21.59 -2.25
CA ASN A 640 10.43 21.32 -2.30
C ASN A 640 11.20 22.35 -3.15
N GLY A 641 10.69 23.58 -3.22
CA GLY A 641 11.35 24.71 -3.91
C GLY A 641 10.87 24.96 -5.34
N GLU A 642 9.70 24.42 -5.69
CA GLU A 642 9.04 24.68 -6.96
C GLU A 642 8.74 26.18 -7.12
N ASN A 643 9.04 26.70 -8.30
CA ASN A 643 8.89 28.10 -8.69
C ASN A 643 8.01 28.19 -9.95
N ALA A 644 7.89 29.39 -10.54
CA ALA A 644 6.98 29.63 -11.65
C ALA A 644 7.28 28.79 -12.92
N ASP A 645 8.48 28.24 -13.05
CA ASP A 645 8.85 27.32 -14.14
C ASP A 645 8.33 25.89 -13.90
N CYS A 646 7.86 25.58 -12.68
CA CYS A 646 7.09 24.38 -12.38
C CYS A 646 5.63 24.61 -12.77
N ILE A 647 5.16 23.90 -13.78
CA ILE A 647 3.86 24.13 -14.41
C ILE A 647 3.01 22.87 -14.32
N LEU A 648 1.79 23.00 -13.81
CA LEU A 648 0.72 22.00 -13.91
C LEU A 648 -0.37 22.55 -14.83
N SER A 649 -0.74 21.81 -15.89
CA SER A 649 -1.74 22.31 -16.85
C SER A 649 -2.72 21.28 -17.40
N GLY A 650 -4.00 21.64 -17.43
CA GLY A 650 -5.00 20.88 -18.17
C GLY A 650 -5.45 19.57 -17.52
N PHE A 651 -5.53 19.50 -16.19
CA PHE A 651 -5.98 18.29 -15.47
C PHE A 651 -7.29 18.52 -14.72
N THR A 652 -8.06 17.45 -14.57
CA THR A 652 -9.10 17.34 -13.54
C THR A 652 -8.50 16.67 -12.30
N ILE A 653 -8.69 17.25 -11.12
CA ILE A 653 -8.06 16.84 -9.85
C ILE A 653 -9.16 16.58 -8.81
N THR A 654 -9.27 15.34 -8.33
CA THR A 654 -10.42 14.87 -7.51
C THR A 654 -10.09 13.73 -6.54
N GLY A 655 -11.03 13.39 -5.65
CA GLY A 655 -10.91 12.27 -4.69
C GLY A 655 -10.30 12.64 -3.33
N GLY A 656 -9.45 13.66 -3.28
CA GLY A 656 -8.56 13.90 -2.15
C GLY A 656 -9.14 14.68 -0.97
N SER A 657 -8.48 14.54 0.19
CA SER A 657 -8.68 15.45 1.33
C SER A 657 -8.21 16.89 1.03
N ARG A 658 -7.25 17.03 0.11
CA ARG A 658 -6.74 18.29 -0.43
C ARG A 658 -6.44 18.13 -1.91
N GLY A 659 -7.05 18.98 -2.74
CA GLY A 659 -6.82 18.94 -4.19
C GLY A 659 -5.38 19.29 -4.57
N ILE A 660 -5.00 20.55 -4.35
CA ILE A 660 -3.64 21.03 -4.57
C ILE A 660 -3.08 21.62 -3.27
N TYR A 661 -1.90 21.18 -2.86
CA TYR A 661 -1.21 21.62 -1.67
C TYR A 661 0.10 22.33 -2.02
N CYS A 662 0.25 23.60 -1.61
CA CYS A 662 1.49 24.36 -1.77
C CYS A 662 2.03 24.79 -0.41
N THR A 663 3.28 24.46 -0.11
CA THR A 663 3.93 24.81 1.16
C THR A 663 5.36 25.31 0.98
N ASN A 664 6.04 25.70 2.07
CA ASN A 664 7.49 25.93 2.10
C ASN A 664 8.02 26.98 1.08
N ASN A 665 7.30 28.10 0.93
CA ASN A 665 7.67 29.21 0.04
C ASN A 665 7.73 28.87 -1.47
N VAL A 666 7.00 27.86 -1.92
CA VAL A 666 6.88 27.53 -3.35
C VAL A 666 6.01 28.53 -4.11
N SER A 667 6.20 28.62 -5.42
CA SER A 667 5.44 29.52 -6.31
C SER A 667 5.17 28.92 -7.70
N PRO A 668 4.54 27.73 -7.78
CA PRO A 668 4.28 27.06 -9.06
C PRO A 668 3.25 27.81 -9.91
N THR A 669 3.21 27.50 -11.20
CA THR A 669 2.17 27.94 -12.13
C THR A 669 1.15 26.80 -12.31
N ILE A 670 -0.13 27.09 -12.10
CA ILE A 670 -1.23 26.14 -12.31
C ILE A 670 -2.19 26.78 -13.31
N ASP A 671 -2.37 26.13 -14.46
CA ASP A 671 -3.11 26.68 -15.60
C ASP A 671 -4.18 25.71 -16.08
N LYS A 672 -5.41 26.19 -16.36
CA LYS A 672 -6.47 25.39 -17.00
C LYS A 672 -6.79 24.07 -16.29
N CYS A 673 -6.65 24.03 -14.95
CA CYS A 673 -6.99 22.85 -14.17
C CYS A 673 -8.39 22.97 -13.57
N THR A 674 -9.10 21.84 -13.49
CA THR A 674 -10.38 21.70 -12.79
C THR A 674 -10.13 20.97 -11.48
N VAL A 675 -10.37 21.62 -10.35
CA VAL A 675 -10.20 21.04 -9.00
C VAL A 675 -11.57 20.86 -8.38
N THR A 676 -12.01 19.60 -8.22
CA THR A 676 -13.40 19.29 -7.89
C THR A 676 -13.56 18.00 -7.08
N GLY A 677 -14.68 17.85 -6.38
CA GLY A 677 -15.01 16.60 -5.67
C GLY A 677 -14.09 16.25 -4.49
N ASN A 678 -13.19 17.15 -4.07
CA ASN A 678 -12.31 16.93 -2.94
C ASN A 678 -13.10 17.06 -1.63
N THR A 679 -12.83 16.21 -0.64
CA THR A 679 -13.56 16.21 0.64
C THR A 679 -13.20 17.42 1.52
N GLY A 680 -11.97 17.92 1.41
CA GLY A 680 -11.50 19.15 2.06
C GLY A 680 -11.36 20.32 1.08
N ALA A 681 -10.31 21.14 1.25
CA ALA A 681 -10.12 22.32 0.42
C ALA A 681 -9.73 21.94 -1.01
N GLY A 682 -10.22 22.69 -2.00
CA GLY A 682 -9.78 22.51 -3.39
C GLY A 682 -8.28 22.82 -3.51
N ILE A 683 -7.86 23.99 -3.03
CA ILE A 683 -6.44 24.36 -2.96
C ILE A 683 -6.11 24.82 -1.53
N GLU A 684 -5.12 24.18 -0.91
CA GLU A 684 -4.59 24.58 0.39
C GLU A 684 -3.17 25.16 0.26
N LEU A 685 -3.00 26.36 0.82
CA LEU A 685 -1.74 27.09 0.83
C LEU A 685 -1.23 27.23 2.26
N TYR A 686 0.01 26.84 2.51
CA TYR A 686 0.65 26.90 3.81
C TYR A 686 2.06 27.48 3.73
N SER A 687 2.57 28.03 4.83
CA SER A 687 3.98 28.43 4.98
C SER A 687 4.61 29.18 3.77
N GLY A 688 3.87 30.11 3.18
CA GLY A 688 4.33 30.91 2.03
C GLY A 688 4.12 30.26 0.66
N GLY A 689 3.28 29.24 0.54
CA GLY A 689 2.87 28.69 -0.76
C GLY A 689 2.08 29.72 -1.58
N ASN A 690 2.65 30.16 -2.71
CA ASN A 690 2.17 31.30 -3.49
C ASN A 690 2.04 30.95 -4.98
N PRO A 691 1.12 30.05 -5.36
CA PRO A 691 0.94 29.70 -6.77
C PRO A 691 0.41 30.87 -7.60
N THR A 692 0.67 30.81 -8.90
CA THR A 692 -0.03 31.60 -9.92
C THR A 692 -1.09 30.71 -10.56
N LEU A 693 -2.37 31.08 -10.41
CA LEU A 693 -3.52 30.37 -10.94
C LEU A 693 -4.07 31.12 -12.17
N THR A 694 -4.16 30.44 -13.31
CA THR A 694 -4.71 30.99 -14.55
C THR A 694 -5.75 30.06 -15.16
N ASN A 695 -6.93 30.57 -15.51
CA ASN A 695 -7.98 29.77 -16.17
C ASN A 695 -8.41 28.51 -15.40
N CYS A 696 -8.22 28.46 -14.08
CA CYS A 696 -8.58 27.30 -13.27
C CYS A 696 -10.04 27.36 -12.80
N THR A 697 -10.66 26.19 -12.68
CA THR A 697 -12.01 26.02 -12.14
C THR A 697 -11.92 25.23 -10.83
N ILE A 698 -12.21 25.88 -9.71
CA ILE A 698 -12.18 25.29 -8.37
C ILE A 698 -13.62 25.18 -7.86
N ILE A 699 -14.24 24.02 -8.03
CA ILE A 699 -15.69 23.86 -7.93
C ILE A 699 -16.12 22.62 -7.15
N SER A 700 -17.20 22.72 -6.37
CA SER A 700 -17.85 21.57 -5.71
C SER A 700 -16.93 20.76 -4.79
N ASN A 701 -16.00 21.41 -4.10
CA ASN A 701 -15.20 20.78 -3.05
C ASN A 701 -15.93 20.88 -1.69
N GLY A 702 -15.79 19.89 -0.82
CA GLY A 702 -16.43 19.85 0.50
C GLY A 702 -15.96 20.96 1.45
N GLY A 703 -14.69 21.35 1.33
CA GLY A 703 -14.07 22.46 2.06
C GLY A 703 -14.15 23.80 1.33
N SER A 704 -13.24 24.71 1.65
CA SER A 704 -13.14 26.01 0.94
C SER A 704 -12.54 25.79 -0.46
N GLY A 705 -12.89 26.65 -1.42
CA GLY A 705 -12.24 26.64 -2.73
C GLY A 705 -10.73 26.82 -2.59
N ILE A 706 -10.29 27.92 -1.95
CA ILE A 706 -8.89 28.15 -1.61
C ILE A 706 -8.74 28.53 -0.13
N GLU A 707 -7.98 27.74 0.62
CA GLU A 707 -7.67 28.00 2.02
C GLU A 707 -6.19 28.38 2.22
N MET A 708 -5.94 29.56 2.81
CA MET A 708 -4.60 30.11 3.01
C MET A 708 -4.22 30.13 4.49
N ARG A 709 -3.64 29.04 5.00
CA ARG A 709 -3.22 28.93 6.41
C ARG A 709 -1.87 29.64 6.64
N PRO A 710 -1.81 30.66 7.51
CA PRO A 710 -0.54 31.32 7.81
C PRO A 710 0.29 30.50 8.81
N LEU A 711 1.59 30.31 8.54
CA LEU A 711 2.52 29.74 9.52
C LEU A 711 3.00 30.83 10.49
N ARG A 712 2.93 30.55 11.80
CA ARG A 712 3.50 31.42 12.85
C ARG A 712 4.79 30.80 13.38
N ALA A 713 5.94 31.36 13.03
CA ALA A 713 7.24 30.95 13.56
C ALA A 713 7.81 32.05 14.47
N GLY A 714 7.59 31.91 15.77
CA GLY A 714 8.01 32.89 16.77
C GLY A 714 7.31 34.24 16.59
N ARG A 715 8.06 35.27 16.16
CA ARG A 715 7.52 36.62 15.91
C ARG A 715 7.13 36.86 14.45
N PHE A 716 7.44 35.92 13.56
CA PHE A 716 7.13 36.03 12.14
C PHE A 716 5.82 35.30 11.84
N THR A 717 5.03 35.87 10.93
CA THR A 717 3.85 35.22 10.35
C THR A 717 4.05 35.20 8.85
N TYR A 718 4.11 34.01 8.27
CA TYR A 718 4.23 33.81 6.84
C TYR A 718 2.83 33.72 6.26
N TYR A 719 2.43 34.78 5.56
CA TYR A 719 1.16 34.82 4.84
C TYR A 719 1.34 34.31 3.42
N ASN A 720 0.33 33.60 2.92
CA ASN A 720 0.25 33.20 1.53
C ASN A 720 -0.38 34.32 0.70
N SER A 721 0.16 34.58 -0.48
CA SER A 721 -0.21 35.65 -1.41
C SER A 721 -0.28 35.14 -2.85
N PRO A 722 -1.20 34.20 -3.16
CA PRO A 722 -1.34 33.66 -4.51
C PRO A 722 -1.80 34.75 -5.49
N GLN A 723 -1.49 34.55 -6.76
CA GLN A 723 -1.96 35.38 -7.86
C GLN A 723 -3.00 34.59 -8.64
N MET A 724 -4.15 35.20 -8.96
CA MET A 724 -5.24 34.53 -9.65
C MET A 724 -5.75 35.42 -10.78
N SER A 725 -5.88 34.81 -11.96
CA SER A 725 -6.57 35.45 -13.07
C SER A 725 -7.45 34.49 -13.86
N ASN A 726 -8.62 34.97 -14.29
CA ASN A 726 -9.52 34.18 -15.14
C ASN A 726 -9.98 32.87 -14.50
N CYS A 727 -10.02 32.81 -13.16
CA CYS A 727 -10.39 31.63 -12.41
C CYS A 727 -11.85 31.66 -11.97
N ILE A 728 -12.45 30.49 -11.83
CA ILE A 728 -13.77 30.26 -11.24
C ILE A 728 -13.57 29.58 -9.89
N VAL A 729 -14.17 30.12 -8.82
CA VAL A 729 -14.18 29.50 -7.48
C VAL A 729 -15.61 29.43 -6.99
N ALA A 730 -16.25 28.26 -7.15
CA ALA A 730 -17.69 28.19 -7.01
C ALA A 730 -18.23 26.92 -6.36
N ALA A 731 -19.46 26.98 -5.86
CA ALA A 731 -20.19 25.82 -5.33
C ALA A 731 -19.45 24.98 -4.26
N ASN A 732 -18.44 25.53 -3.59
CA ASN A 732 -17.70 24.80 -2.56
C ASN A 732 -18.46 24.84 -1.22
N GLY A 733 -18.36 23.78 -0.41
CA GLY A 733 -19.01 23.63 0.90
C GLY A 733 -18.46 24.58 1.97
N GLY A 734 -17.29 25.15 1.74
CA GLY A 734 -16.64 26.17 2.56
C GLY A 734 -16.79 27.59 2.02
N HIS A 735 -15.71 28.37 2.17
CA HIS A 735 -15.60 29.71 1.61
C HIS A 735 -15.08 29.65 0.18
N GLY A 736 -15.27 30.70 -0.63
CA GLY A 736 -14.55 30.82 -1.90
C GLY A 736 -13.04 30.96 -1.63
N LEU A 737 -12.65 32.05 -0.96
CA LEU A 737 -11.29 32.33 -0.51
C LEU A 737 -11.27 32.56 1.01
N LEU A 738 -10.38 31.86 1.72
CA LEU A 738 -10.24 31.99 3.17
C LEU A 738 -8.80 32.36 3.55
N ARG A 739 -8.65 33.51 4.24
CA ARG A 739 -7.39 34.07 4.77
C ARG A 739 -6.38 34.50 3.67
N GLY A 740 -5.16 34.85 4.07
CA GLY A 740 -4.08 35.22 3.13
C GLY A 740 -4.20 36.60 2.50
N ILE A 741 -3.38 36.84 1.47
CA ILE A 741 -3.21 38.12 0.75
C ILE A 741 -3.34 37.87 -0.77
N PRO A 742 -4.46 37.33 -1.26
CA PRO A 742 -4.58 36.97 -2.67
C PRO A 742 -4.69 38.20 -3.57
N THR A 743 -4.18 38.10 -4.79
CA THR A 743 -4.50 39.04 -5.88
C THR A 743 -5.44 38.34 -6.85
N VAL A 744 -6.60 38.94 -7.10
CA VAL A 744 -7.72 38.34 -7.82
C VAL A 744 -8.13 39.29 -8.96
N THR A 745 -7.93 38.87 -10.20
CA THR A 745 -8.20 39.68 -11.39
C THR A 745 -9.06 38.90 -12.37
N ASN A 746 -10.16 39.47 -12.86
CA ASN A 746 -11.05 38.78 -13.81
C ASN A 746 -11.47 37.40 -13.29
N CYS A 747 -11.87 37.26 -12.03
CA CYS A 747 -12.30 35.96 -11.48
C CYS A 747 -13.80 35.98 -11.13
N THR A 748 -14.41 34.80 -11.10
CA THR A 748 -15.77 34.61 -10.61
C THR A 748 -15.74 33.78 -9.33
N ILE A 749 -16.22 34.33 -8.22
CA ILE A 749 -16.33 33.67 -6.92
C ILE A 749 -17.81 33.61 -6.54
N ALA A 750 -18.47 32.47 -6.78
CA ALA A 750 -19.92 32.42 -6.73
C ALA A 750 -20.51 31.14 -6.11
N GLY A 751 -21.65 31.25 -5.45
CA GLY A 751 -22.40 30.08 -4.98
C GLY A 751 -21.69 29.21 -3.93
N ASN A 752 -20.63 29.71 -3.27
CA ASN A 752 -20.01 28.97 -2.17
C ASN A 752 -20.92 28.99 -0.93
N LEU A 753 -20.97 27.88 -0.19
CA LEU A 753 -21.93 27.69 0.91
C LEU A 753 -21.72 28.68 2.06
N LYS A 754 -20.47 29.07 2.35
CA LYS A 754 -20.14 30.10 3.35
C LYS A 754 -19.95 31.48 2.70
N SER A 755 -18.83 32.14 2.94
CA SER A 755 -18.56 33.49 2.42
C SER A 755 -17.76 33.42 1.11
N GLY A 756 -17.94 34.37 0.21
CA GLY A 756 -17.13 34.46 -1.01
C GLY A 756 -15.64 34.67 -0.69
N ILE A 757 -15.32 35.73 0.07
CA ILE A 757 -13.98 36.03 0.56
C ILE A 757 -14.04 36.34 2.04
N GLN A 758 -13.21 35.70 2.87
CA GLN A 758 -13.20 35.92 4.31
C GLN A 758 -11.80 36.00 4.93
N ASP A 759 -11.66 36.84 5.98
CA ASP A 759 -10.47 36.95 6.84
C ASP A 759 -9.16 37.22 6.07
N SER A 760 -9.28 37.87 4.91
CA SER A 760 -8.22 38.05 3.91
C SER A 760 -7.76 39.51 3.78
N MET A 761 -6.60 39.73 3.16
CA MET A 761 -6.12 41.05 2.74
C MET A 761 -6.05 41.14 1.20
N PRO A 762 -7.17 40.98 0.48
CA PRO A 762 -7.12 40.74 -0.95
C PRO A 762 -6.92 42.03 -1.77
N THR A 763 -6.38 41.89 -2.97
CA THR A 763 -6.57 42.89 -4.04
C THR A 763 -7.48 42.29 -5.09
N VAL A 764 -8.71 42.80 -5.24
CA VAL A 764 -9.71 42.26 -6.17
C VAL A 764 -10.04 43.31 -7.23
N THR A 765 -9.97 42.93 -8.52
CA THR A 765 -10.31 43.80 -9.64
C THR A 765 -11.02 43.03 -10.76
N ASN A 766 -11.95 43.68 -11.48
CA ASN A 766 -12.69 43.12 -12.61
C ASN A 766 -13.37 41.78 -12.31
N SER A 767 -13.72 41.53 -11.05
CA SER A 767 -14.16 40.21 -10.60
C SER A 767 -15.61 40.24 -10.15
N ILE A 768 -16.23 39.05 -10.08
CA ILE A 768 -17.60 38.88 -9.63
C ILE A 768 -17.57 38.10 -8.31
N VAL A 769 -18.18 38.63 -7.26
CA VAL A 769 -18.35 37.96 -5.96
C VAL A 769 -19.83 37.99 -5.59
N TYR A 770 -20.56 36.93 -5.94
CA TYR A 770 -22.02 36.94 -5.94
C TYR A 770 -22.62 35.59 -5.50
N PHE A 771 -23.86 35.58 -5.01
CA PHE A 771 -24.60 34.38 -4.62
C PHE A 771 -23.94 33.46 -3.56
N ASN A 772 -22.89 33.92 -2.86
CA ASN A 772 -22.32 33.16 -1.75
C ASN A 772 -23.25 33.22 -0.53
N GLY A 773 -23.29 32.16 0.28
CA GLY A 773 -24.31 31.94 1.31
C GLY A 773 -24.33 32.97 2.45
N ASN A 774 -23.26 33.06 3.26
CA ASN A 774 -23.25 33.89 4.48
C ASN A 774 -23.06 35.37 4.14
N ALA A 775 -22.04 35.68 3.34
CA ALA A 775 -21.75 37.04 2.89
C ALA A 775 -20.74 36.99 1.72
N GLN A 776 -20.75 38.02 0.86
CA GLN A 776 -19.83 38.04 -0.27
C GLN A 776 -18.39 38.28 0.17
N ILE A 777 -18.19 39.28 1.04
CA ILE A 777 -16.86 39.67 1.53
C ILE A 777 -16.95 40.02 3.02
N VAL A 778 -16.12 39.39 3.86
CA VAL A 778 -16.14 39.54 5.33
C VAL A 778 -14.74 39.69 5.91
N ASN A 779 -14.59 40.56 6.92
CA ASN A 779 -13.34 40.74 7.68
C ASN A 779 -12.10 40.97 6.82
N ILE A 780 -12.23 41.75 5.74
CA ILE A 780 -11.10 42.10 4.90
C ILE A 780 -10.48 43.45 5.26
N THR A 781 -9.18 43.59 5.01
CA THR A 781 -8.46 44.88 5.06
C THR A 781 -7.88 45.31 3.72
N GLY A 782 -8.16 44.54 2.65
CA GLY A 782 -7.71 44.78 1.29
C GLY A 782 -8.58 45.74 0.47
N THR A 783 -8.35 45.78 -0.85
CA THR A 783 -9.04 46.67 -1.79
C THR A 783 -9.83 45.88 -2.83
N VAL A 784 -11.05 46.33 -3.11
CA VAL A 784 -11.93 45.78 -4.14
C VAL A 784 -12.37 46.92 -5.05
N THR A 785 -12.07 46.81 -6.34
CA THR A 785 -12.39 47.85 -7.34
C THR A 785 -12.90 47.24 -8.63
N TYR A 786 -13.74 47.97 -9.37
CA TYR A 786 -14.29 47.54 -10.65
C TYR A 786 -14.81 46.11 -10.63
N SER A 787 -15.52 45.74 -9.56
CA SER A 787 -15.99 44.39 -9.31
C SER A 787 -17.48 44.40 -8.98
N ASP A 788 -18.19 43.34 -9.35
CA ASP A 788 -19.58 43.16 -8.99
C ASP A 788 -19.69 42.36 -7.69
N VAL A 789 -20.24 42.99 -6.65
CA VAL A 789 -20.29 42.42 -5.30
C VAL A 789 -21.67 42.62 -4.70
N GLN A 790 -22.39 41.52 -4.49
CA GLN A 790 -23.72 41.54 -3.89
C GLN A 790 -23.70 42.23 -2.52
N GLY A 791 -24.64 43.15 -2.28
CA GLY A 791 -24.72 43.91 -1.03
C GLY A 791 -23.95 45.23 -1.05
N SER A 792 -23.63 45.74 -2.24
CA SER A 792 -23.12 47.10 -2.48
C SER A 792 -21.79 47.41 -1.78
N PHE A 793 -20.79 46.55 -2.01
CA PHE A 793 -19.46 46.67 -1.40
C PHE A 793 -18.74 47.95 -1.87
N GLN A 794 -18.19 48.70 -0.91
CA GLN A 794 -17.55 49.99 -1.20
C GLN A 794 -16.25 49.81 -1.98
N GLY A 795 -16.07 50.59 -3.04
CA GLY A 795 -14.85 50.61 -3.85
C GLY A 795 -15.07 51.35 -5.17
N THR A 796 -13.99 51.86 -5.76
CA THR A 796 -14.07 52.55 -7.06
C THR A 796 -14.56 51.59 -8.13
N GLY A 797 -15.62 51.96 -8.85
CA GLY A 797 -16.13 51.17 -9.97
C GLY A 797 -16.89 49.90 -9.60
N ASN A 798 -17.07 49.60 -8.31
CA ASN A 798 -17.85 48.44 -7.92
C ASN A 798 -19.34 48.64 -8.22
N ILE A 799 -20.00 47.54 -8.60
CA ILE A 799 -21.43 47.49 -8.82
C ILE A 799 -22.07 46.41 -7.92
N ASP A 800 -23.39 46.40 -7.86
CA ASP A 800 -24.20 45.38 -7.21
C ASP A 800 -25.42 45.15 -8.10
N ALA A 801 -25.27 44.19 -9.01
CA ALA A 801 -26.33 43.77 -9.91
C ALA A 801 -26.28 42.27 -10.09
N ASP A 802 -27.40 41.63 -10.41
CA ASP A 802 -27.38 40.21 -10.75
C ASP A 802 -26.44 39.99 -11.95
N PRO A 803 -25.41 39.13 -11.84
CA PRO A 803 -24.48 38.87 -12.94
C PRO A 803 -25.16 38.29 -14.19
N LEU A 804 -26.36 37.71 -14.06
CA LEU A 804 -27.08 37.02 -15.13
C LEU A 804 -26.20 35.94 -15.79
N PHE A 805 -25.70 35.01 -14.98
CA PHE A 805 -25.02 33.82 -15.48
C PHE A 805 -25.95 32.98 -16.37
N ALA A 806 -25.35 32.31 -17.36
CA ALA A 806 -26.03 31.44 -18.30
C ALA A 806 -26.75 30.29 -17.58
N ASP A 807 -25.98 29.48 -16.85
CA ASP A 807 -26.44 28.31 -16.10
C ASP A 807 -25.44 27.93 -14.98
N SER A 808 -25.41 28.75 -13.92
CA SER A 808 -24.47 28.56 -12.81
C SER A 808 -24.69 27.27 -12.02
N ASP A 809 -25.88 26.66 -12.11
CA ASP A 809 -26.22 25.41 -11.42
C ASP A 809 -25.50 24.22 -12.09
N ASN A 810 -25.18 24.34 -13.38
CA ASN A 810 -24.41 23.34 -14.15
C ASN A 810 -22.98 23.83 -14.46
N GLY A 811 -22.48 24.84 -13.75
CA GLY A 811 -21.11 25.33 -13.88
C GLY A 811 -20.85 26.32 -15.04
N ASP A 812 -21.88 26.75 -15.78
CA ASP A 812 -21.73 27.78 -16.82
C ASP A 812 -21.88 29.19 -16.24
N TYR A 813 -20.73 29.82 -15.95
CA TYR A 813 -20.62 31.19 -15.44
C TYR A 813 -20.46 32.25 -16.54
N HIS A 814 -20.71 31.93 -17.81
CA HIS A 814 -20.72 32.95 -18.86
C HIS A 814 -21.84 33.96 -18.62
N LEU A 815 -21.59 35.23 -18.93
CA LEU A 815 -22.57 36.30 -18.79
C LEU A 815 -23.58 36.23 -19.93
N LYS A 816 -24.89 36.30 -19.65
CA LYS A 816 -25.91 36.37 -20.71
C LYS A 816 -25.72 37.60 -21.59
N SER A 817 -25.90 37.44 -22.90
CA SER A 817 -25.80 38.54 -23.87
C SER A 817 -26.80 38.39 -25.01
N GLN A 818 -27.55 39.45 -25.29
CA GLN A 818 -28.44 39.53 -26.45
C GLN A 818 -27.70 39.47 -27.79
N ILE A 819 -26.38 39.76 -27.81
CA ILE A 819 -25.55 39.70 -29.02
C ILE A 819 -24.83 38.37 -29.14
N GLY A 820 -24.45 37.77 -28.01
CA GLY A 820 -24.01 36.39 -27.96
C GLY A 820 -23.08 36.11 -26.78
N ARG A 821 -23.33 35.02 -26.06
CA ARG A 821 -22.38 34.37 -25.15
C ARG A 821 -21.78 33.12 -25.80
N TRP A 822 -20.60 32.70 -25.37
CA TRP A 822 -20.07 31.37 -25.71
C TRP A 822 -20.82 30.31 -24.91
N ASP A 823 -21.12 29.20 -25.56
CA ASP A 823 -21.77 28.04 -24.96
C ASP A 823 -20.83 26.83 -25.08
N PRO A 824 -20.29 26.32 -23.96
CA PRO A 824 -19.30 25.25 -24.00
C PRO A 824 -19.88 23.93 -24.50
N GLU A 825 -21.16 23.64 -24.25
CA GLU A 825 -21.79 22.38 -24.66
C GLU A 825 -21.98 22.28 -26.18
N SER A 826 -22.38 23.37 -26.83
CA SER A 826 -22.59 23.40 -28.28
C SER A 826 -21.41 23.96 -29.09
N GLU A 827 -20.34 24.40 -28.41
CA GLU A 827 -19.20 25.12 -28.99
C GLU A 827 -19.62 26.27 -29.92
N ALA A 828 -20.66 27.02 -29.53
CA ALA A 828 -21.28 28.03 -30.37
C ALA A 828 -21.61 29.32 -29.63
N TRP A 829 -21.82 30.39 -30.40
CA TRP A 829 -22.31 31.67 -29.87
C TRP A 829 -23.85 31.66 -29.82
N ILE A 830 -24.42 31.82 -28.63
CA ILE A 830 -25.86 31.82 -28.39
C ILE A 830 -26.31 33.21 -27.93
N SER A 831 -27.40 33.73 -28.50
CA SER A 831 -28.03 34.98 -28.06
C SER A 831 -29.05 34.71 -26.96
N ASP A 832 -28.97 35.45 -25.87
CA ASP A 832 -29.91 35.39 -24.76
C ASP A 832 -31.01 36.45 -24.89
N ASP A 833 -32.01 36.40 -24.01
CA ASP A 833 -33.11 37.38 -23.95
C ASP A 833 -32.72 38.66 -23.21
N VAL A 834 -31.61 38.64 -22.48
CA VAL A 834 -31.11 39.74 -21.64
C VAL A 834 -29.58 39.85 -21.75
N THR A 835 -29.06 41.07 -21.55
CA THR A 835 -27.62 41.33 -21.46
C THR A 835 -27.25 41.59 -20.01
N SER A 836 -26.22 40.90 -19.54
CA SER A 836 -25.66 41.08 -18.21
C SER A 836 -25.21 42.52 -17.95
N PRO A 837 -25.45 43.06 -16.74
CA PRO A 837 -24.90 44.34 -16.32
C PRO A 837 -23.39 44.32 -16.09
N CYS A 838 -22.74 43.14 -16.12
CA CYS A 838 -21.30 42.99 -15.92
C CYS A 838 -20.50 43.08 -17.24
N ILE A 839 -21.18 43.19 -18.39
CA ILE A 839 -20.55 43.37 -19.70
C ILE A 839 -20.16 44.85 -19.90
N ASP A 840 -18.92 45.11 -20.32
CA ASP A 840 -18.32 46.44 -20.53
C ASP A 840 -18.23 47.36 -19.29
N ILE A 841 -18.20 46.81 -18.06
CA ILE A 841 -18.18 47.61 -16.80
C ILE A 841 -16.90 47.41 -15.96
N GLY A 842 -15.93 46.63 -16.42
CA GLY A 842 -14.64 46.49 -15.75
C GLY A 842 -13.82 47.80 -15.70
N ASP A 843 -12.60 47.72 -15.17
CA ASP A 843 -11.68 48.85 -15.09
C ASP A 843 -11.37 49.40 -16.48
N PRO A 844 -11.74 50.66 -16.79
CA PRO A 844 -11.46 51.26 -18.10
C PRO A 844 -9.96 51.40 -18.41
N GLY A 845 -9.09 51.26 -17.40
CA GLY A 845 -7.64 51.22 -17.56
C GLY A 845 -7.10 49.83 -17.93
N SER A 846 -7.89 48.77 -17.76
CA SER A 846 -7.51 47.40 -18.11
C SER A 846 -7.62 47.16 -19.62
N ALA A 847 -6.74 46.32 -20.16
CA ALA A 847 -6.84 45.93 -21.57
C ALA A 847 -8.01 44.95 -21.77
N VAL A 848 -8.77 45.12 -22.85
CA VAL A 848 -9.87 44.20 -23.25
C VAL A 848 -9.38 42.80 -23.64
N GLY A 849 -8.07 42.54 -23.66
CA GLY A 849 -7.52 41.21 -23.94
C GLY A 849 -7.98 40.61 -25.27
N LEU A 850 -8.48 39.38 -25.21
CA LEU A 850 -8.96 38.59 -26.35
C LEU A 850 -10.49 38.66 -26.53
N GLU A 851 -11.18 39.60 -25.88
CA GLU A 851 -12.64 39.68 -25.97
C GLU A 851 -13.12 39.85 -27.43
N PRO A 852 -14.06 39.00 -27.88
CA PRO A 852 -14.47 38.96 -29.28
C PRO A 852 -15.33 40.16 -29.65
N ASN A 853 -15.21 40.63 -30.90
CA ASN A 853 -16.05 41.73 -31.39
C ASN A 853 -17.54 41.32 -31.49
N PRO A 854 -18.48 42.23 -31.18
CA PRO A 854 -18.27 43.54 -30.52
C PRO A 854 -17.93 43.41 -29.01
N ASN A 855 -17.02 44.24 -28.50
CA ASN A 855 -16.47 44.16 -27.12
C ASN A 855 -16.44 45.50 -26.34
N GLY A 856 -17.18 46.52 -26.79
CA GLY A 856 -17.41 47.76 -26.02
C GLY A 856 -16.19 48.66 -25.73
N SER A 857 -14.95 48.19 -26.01
CA SER A 857 -13.67 48.80 -25.59
C SER A 857 -13.45 48.92 -24.08
N VAL A 858 -14.25 48.24 -23.26
CA VAL A 858 -14.07 48.11 -21.81
C VAL A 858 -14.21 46.64 -21.46
N ILE A 859 -13.31 46.11 -20.65
CA ILE A 859 -13.30 44.68 -20.32
C ILE A 859 -14.57 44.28 -19.56
N ASN A 860 -15.08 43.08 -19.83
CA ASN A 860 -16.12 42.45 -19.01
C ASN A 860 -15.57 42.07 -17.63
N MET A 861 -16.44 42.02 -16.61
CA MET A 861 -16.07 41.46 -15.31
C MET A 861 -16.21 39.93 -15.31
N GLY A 862 -15.47 39.27 -14.40
CA GLY A 862 -15.57 37.83 -14.14
C GLY A 862 -14.55 36.98 -14.91
N ALA A 863 -14.62 35.66 -14.69
CA ALA A 863 -13.66 34.66 -15.18
C ALA A 863 -13.36 34.75 -16.68
N TYR A 864 -14.36 35.05 -17.51
CA TYR A 864 -14.20 35.11 -18.96
C TYR A 864 -13.79 36.50 -19.48
N GLY A 865 -13.81 37.53 -18.62
CA GLY A 865 -13.38 38.88 -18.98
C GLY A 865 -11.93 38.91 -19.48
N GLY A 866 -11.71 39.54 -20.64
CA GLY A 866 -10.41 39.57 -21.28
C GLY A 866 -10.02 38.31 -22.06
N THR A 867 -10.88 37.28 -22.13
CA THR A 867 -10.61 36.01 -22.82
C THR A 867 -11.32 35.92 -24.18
N ALA A 868 -10.95 34.92 -24.99
CA ALA A 868 -11.60 34.65 -26.28
C ALA A 868 -13.06 34.18 -26.16
N LEU A 869 -13.47 33.74 -24.96
CA LEU A 869 -14.79 33.20 -24.66
C LEU A 869 -15.71 34.21 -23.98
N ALA A 870 -15.27 35.47 -23.81
CA ALA A 870 -16.06 36.51 -23.18
C ALA A 870 -17.33 36.84 -23.99
N SER A 871 -18.44 37.07 -23.29
CA SER A 871 -19.71 37.47 -23.91
C SER A 871 -19.59 38.80 -24.66
N LYS A 872 -20.27 38.88 -25.81
CA LYS A 872 -20.20 40.04 -26.70
C LYS A 872 -21.04 41.20 -26.20
N SER A 873 -20.58 42.42 -26.48
CA SER A 873 -21.24 43.67 -26.13
C SER A 873 -22.49 43.95 -26.98
N PRO A 874 -23.50 44.64 -26.42
CA PRO A 874 -24.73 45.05 -27.12
C PRO A 874 -24.54 46.06 -28.27
#